data_AF-A0A6I4SP03-F1
#
_entry.id   AF-A0A6I4SP03-F1
#
_cell.length_a   1.000
_cell.length_b   1.000
_cell.length_c   1.000
_cell.angle_alpha   90.00
_cell.angle_beta   90.00
_cell.angle_gamma   90.00
#
_symmetry.space_group_name_H-M   'P 1'
#
loop_
_entity.id
_entity.type
_entity.pdbx_description
1 polymer ?
#
loop_
_entity_poly.entity_id
_entity_poly.type
_entity_poly.pdbx_seq_one_letter_code
_entity_poly.pdbx_strand_id
1 'polypeptide(L)'
;MAGYLLQKCSFAIGIAALFIAVPTFAQAGFAAQPAKIDIFGALDGSRDQIKYLSDDLTVSINGIDAALNADGSFKASIPAASYYRIDIGGGDVFAMVQSFGVQETYSAQCGCLKIPVIELVRRTKGRVELFFGGDTMAGRRYIDPARGERQLIGPATAADDLDRLLAPMRPYIESADLASVNLETVLADNVPGEASPKRIVFYSPTALAGALTRAGVDYVTLGNNHINDYNDAGIRSTHAALDAAGLARSGSGYLDREAEAPHKVMVAGEKVAMLGFVGWQGDWTPNQAAGETKGGAAFGTRGQIRRSVRAAARSGYIPILQYHGGSEYSDRPGTTTSSRLREAIDQGAPLAIGHHPHVVQGLEVHNGGLIAWSIGNFMFDQDFLETHSSFVLKVWLEDGAFLRAEVVPIAVVDYRPIPAVGRMREATLRRVFSLSSEAGTRFAMSGGHAVIRADGQGDNIRCDTGHESFKLDGFGGLCHAAKGVRVGRDLLRRGDFETAIFRDAVDRAWGARNAAIGFYDKPEGGRYLTLTAERTGRPMYLYPQSYVRDASQADYVIEVMVRAPDGVRVDFLAKDRPPRGTRATARWRGDNLGTVMVMPAQGWQKVSLPFSREVNEDGTITDFRPAIGIRQLQGTAVPLAKIELDDFALVELQPSSDPQSASLPDWRWTHVYSQPGLTR
;
A
#
# COMPACT_ATOMS: atom_id res chain seq x y z
N MET A 1 52.43 56.95 24.68
CA MET A 1 51.13 57.50 24.22
C MET A 1 50.08 56.41 24.48
N ALA A 2 49.54 56.28 25.70
CA ALA A 2 48.32 56.94 26.21
C ALA A 2 47.13 56.76 25.25
N GLY A 3 45.98 56.15 25.59
CA GLY A 3 45.50 55.57 26.83
C GLY A 3 43.98 55.27 26.72
N TYR A 4 43.54 54.27 27.48
CA TYR A 4 42.21 54.08 28.09
C TYR A 4 40.94 53.71 27.29
N LEU A 5 40.32 52.65 27.82
CA LEU A 5 38.94 52.16 27.70
C LEU A 5 37.85 53.20 28.03
N LEU A 6 36.64 52.98 27.49
CA LEU A 6 35.27 53.01 28.11
C LEU A 6 34.23 53.18 26.96
N GLN A 7 33.26 52.28 26.75
CA GLN A 7 31.99 52.03 27.46
C GLN A 7 30.78 52.54 26.65
N LYS A 8 29.83 51.63 26.42
CA LYS A 8 28.41 51.73 26.03
C LYS A 8 27.82 53.10 25.63
N CYS A 9 27.07 53.11 24.52
CA CYS A 9 25.81 53.86 24.42
C CYS A 9 24.86 53.25 23.38
N SER A 10 23.66 52.89 23.84
CA SER A 10 22.47 52.62 23.04
C SER A 10 21.97 53.91 22.41
N PHE A 11 21.49 53.86 21.16
CA PHE A 11 20.54 54.86 20.65
C PHE A 11 19.45 54.18 19.84
N ALA A 12 18.24 54.30 20.36
CA ALA A 12 17.00 54.05 19.66
C ALA A 12 16.68 55.26 18.75
N ILE A 13 16.22 55.00 17.53
CA ILE A 13 15.39 55.94 16.77
C ILE A 13 14.26 55.13 16.12
N GLY A 14 13.03 55.51 16.47
CA GLY A 14 11.81 54.87 16.04
C GLY A 14 11.37 55.26 14.64
N ILE A 15 10.55 54.39 14.04
CA ILE A 15 9.73 54.70 12.88
C ILE A 15 8.29 54.34 13.23
N ALA A 16 7.44 55.34 13.07
CA ALA A 16 6.04 55.39 13.48
C ALA A 16 5.17 54.34 12.76
N ALA A 17 4.25 53.78 13.53
CA ALA A 17 3.20 52.89 13.06
C ALA A 17 2.14 53.67 12.26
N LEU A 18 1.92 53.29 11.00
CA LEU A 18 0.73 53.64 10.24
C LEU A 18 -0.19 52.41 10.25
N PHE A 19 -1.11 52.37 11.22
CA PHE A 19 -2.17 51.36 11.26
C PHE A 19 -3.19 51.65 10.16
N ILE A 20 -3.08 50.95 9.03
CA ILE A 20 -4.18 50.83 8.07
C ILE A 20 -5.05 49.69 8.57
N ALA A 21 -6.26 50.02 9.01
CA ALA A 21 -7.28 49.04 9.38
C ALA A 21 -7.64 48.20 8.15
N VAL A 22 -7.16 46.95 8.11
CA VAL A 22 -7.66 45.92 7.21
C VAL A 22 -9.02 45.49 7.76
N PRO A 23 -10.12 45.56 6.99
CA PRO A 23 -11.39 45.04 7.46
C PRO A 23 -11.24 43.53 7.66
N THR A 24 -11.37 43.10 8.91
CA THR A 24 -11.55 41.70 9.29
C THR A 24 -12.85 41.22 8.66
N PHE A 25 -12.75 40.55 7.51
CA PHE A 25 -13.83 39.70 7.05
C PHE A 25 -14.01 38.60 8.09
N ALA A 26 -15.16 38.65 8.77
CA ALA A 26 -15.60 37.59 9.65
C ALA A 26 -15.51 36.26 8.91
N GLN A 27 -14.69 35.35 9.42
CA GLN A 27 -14.76 33.93 9.07
C GLN A 27 -16.20 33.49 9.35
N ALA A 28 -16.96 33.20 8.30
CA ALA A 28 -18.15 32.39 8.43
C ALA A 28 -17.71 31.09 9.11
N GLY A 29 -18.30 30.80 10.27
CA GLY A 29 -17.87 29.73 11.15
C GLY A 29 -17.77 28.40 10.41
N PHE A 30 -16.54 27.88 10.31
CA PHE A 30 -16.34 26.46 10.11
C PHE A 30 -17.01 25.77 11.29
N ALA A 31 -18.00 24.91 11.03
CA ALA A 31 -18.49 23.99 12.04
C ALA A 31 -17.26 23.26 12.58
N ALA A 32 -16.97 23.46 13.87
CA ALA A 32 -15.92 22.76 14.56
C ALA A 32 -16.12 21.25 14.35
N GLN A 33 -15.03 20.51 14.11
CA GLN A 33 -15.07 19.04 14.12
C GLN A 33 -15.91 18.60 15.32
N PRO A 34 -16.80 17.57 15.20
CA PRO A 34 -17.37 16.99 16.40
C PRO A 34 -16.19 16.58 17.29
N ALA A 35 -16.14 17.14 18.51
CA ALA A 35 -14.98 17.03 19.39
C ALA A 35 -14.59 15.56 19.66
N LYS A 36 -15.55 14.65 19.50
CA LYS A 36 -15.39 13.20 19.48
C LYS A 36 -16.39 12.59 18.50
N ILE A 37 -16.06 11.41 17.99
CA ILE A 37 -16.96 10.53 17.23
C ILE A 37 -17.16 9.23 18.01
N ASP A 38 -18.38 8.71 18.00
CA ASP A 38 -18.67 7.41 18.59
C ASP A 38 -18.32 6.30 17.60
N ILE A 39 -17.64 5.27 18.12
CA ILE A 39 -17.18 4.11 17.37
C ILE A 39 -17.77 2.87 18.03
N PHE A 40 -18.41 2.04 17.22
CA PHE A 40 -19.04 0.78 17.62
C PHE A 40 -18.45 -0.36 16.80
N GLY A 41 -18.23 -1.50 17.41
CA GLY A 41 -17.83 -2.71 16.72
C GLY A 41 -18.18 -3.97 17.50
N ALA A 42 -17.80 -5.12 16.97
CA ALA A 42 -17.94 -6.39 17.67
C ALA A 42 -16.77 -7.33 17.36
N LEU A 43 -16.48 -8.20 18.32
CA LEU A 43 -15.52 -9.29 18.21
C LEU A 43 -16.27 -10.60 17.95
N ASP A 44 -15.70 -11.47 17.12
CA ASP A 44 -16.18 -12.84 16.91
C ASP A 44 -15.15 -13.85 17.41
N GLY A 45 -15.46 -14.46 18.53
CA GLY A 45 -14.69 -15.53 19.16
C GLY A 45 -15.28 -16.92 18.92
N SER A 46 -16.31 -17.06 18.09
CA SER A 46 -17.11 -18.28 17.96
C SER A 46 -16.29 -19.49 17.53
N ARG A 47 -15.39 -19.29 16.56
CA ARG A 47 -14.50 -20.34 16.03
C ARG A 47 -13.69 -21.04 17.11
N ASP A 48 -13.06 -20.25 17.98
CA ASP A 48 -12.18 -20.75 19.04
C ASP A 48 -12.87 -20.73 20.42
N GLN A 49 -14.21 -20.57 20.45
CA GLN A 49 -15.04 -20.54 21.66
C GLN A 49 -14.52 -19.56 22.73
N ILE A 50 -14.08 -18.38 22.31
CA ILE A 50 -13.48 -17.36 23.20
C ILE A 50 -14.58 -16.67 24.01
N LYS A 51 -14.31 -16.42 25.30
CA LYS A 51 -15.19 -15.64 26.17
C LYS A 51 -14.72 -14.18 26.18
N TYR A 52 -15.64 -13.25 25.95
CA TYR A 52 -15.28 -11.83 25.77
C TYR A 52 -15.05 -11.05 27.06
N LEU A 53 -15.61 -11.51 28.18
CA LEU A 53 -15.37 -10.92 29.51
C LEU A 53 -14.39 -11.77 30.32
N SER A 54 -13.27 -12.17 29.72
CA SER A 54 -12.11 -12.57 30.54
C SER A 54 -11.50 -11.32 31.17
N ASP A 55 -10.87 -11.45 32.34
CA ASP A 55 -10.34 -10.31 33.12
C ASP A 55 -9.21 -9.54 32.41
N ASP A 56 -8.78 -10.01 31.24
CA ASP A 56 -7.59 -9.58 30.52
C ASP A 56 -7.81 -9.26 29.02
N LEU A 57 -8.96 -9.56 28.40
CA LEU A 57 -9.21 -9.17 27.00
C LEU A 57 -9.48 -7.65 26.93
N THR A 58 -8.69 -6.95 26.13
CA THR A 58 -8.78 -5.50 25.97
C THR A 58 -8.99 -5.09 24.52
N VAL A 59 -9.72 -3.99 24.35
CA VAL A 59 -9.89 -3.30 23.07
C VAL A 59 -9.57 -1.84 23.32
N SER A 60 -8.66 -1.27 22.54
CA SER A 60 -8.41 0.18 22.55
C SER A 60 -8.48 0.74 21.13
N ILE A 61 -8.90 2.00 21.02
CA ILE A 61 -9.02 2.71 19.76
C ILE A 61 -8.17 3.98 19.84
N ASN A 62 -7.14 4.08 19.00
CA ASN A 62 -6.12 5.12 19.07
C ASN A 62 -5.52 5.27 20.49
N GLY A 63 -5.37 4.16 21.21
CA GLY A 63 -4.84 4.12 22.58
C GLY A 63 -5.83 4.54 23.68
N ILE A 64 -7.10 4.75 23.36
CA ILE A 64 -8.17 4.98 24.33
C ILE A 64 -8.97 3.68 24.51
N ASP A 65 -9.14 3.22 25.74
CA ASP A 65 -9.88 2.00 26.03
C ASP A 65 -11.33 2.07 25.54
N ALA A 66 -11.78 0.99 24.91
CA ALA A 66 -13.16 0.79 24.50
C ALA A 66 -13.88 -0.13 25.50
N ALA A 67 -15.10 0.22 25.87
CA ALA A 67 -15.92 -0.60 26.74
C ALA A 67 -16.39 -1.84 25.97
N LEU A 68 -15.89 -3.02 26.36
CA LEU A 68 -16.26 -4.33 25.81
C LEU A 68 -17.39 -4.97 26.63
N ASN A 69 -18.40 -5.49 25.95
CA ASN A 69 -19.58 -6.12 26.54
C ASN A 69 -19.51 -7.65 26.46
N ALA A 70 -20.40 -8.31 27.22
CA ALA A 70 -20.51 -9.78 27.28
C ALA A 70 -20.83 -10.47 25.95
N ASP A 71 -21.44 -9.74 25.01
CA ASP A 71 -21.77 -10.22 23.67
C ASP A 71 -20.65 -9.97 22.64
N GLY A 72 -19.50 -9.46 23.08
CA GLY A 72 -18.36 -9.12 22.22
C GLY A 72 -18.47 -7.76 21.55
N SER A 73 -19.57 -7.02 21.73
CA SER A 73 -19.69 -5.65 21.23
C SER A 73 -18.81 -4.70 22.04
N PHE A 74 -18.18 -3.73 21.36
CA PHE A 74 -17.41 -2.68 22.01
C PHE A 74 -17.82 -1.29 21.53
N LYS A 75 -17.64 -0.30 22.40
CA LYS A 75 -17.82 1.11 22.04
C LYS A 75 -16.80 2.04 22.69
N ALA A 76 -16.47 3.11 21.99
CA ALA A 76 -15.71 4.22 22.55
C ALA A 76 -16.09 5.54 21.89
N SER A 77 -15.89 6.65 22.61
CA SER A 77 -16.03 8.00 22.07
C SER A 77 -14.64 8.62 21.92
N ILE A 78 -14.17 8.72 20.68
CA ILE A 78 -12.78 8.98 20.32
C ILE A 78 -12.66 10.37 19.67
N PRO A 79 -11.63 11.19 19.98
CA PRO A 79 -11.38 12.42 19.25
C PRO A 79 -11.34 12.19 17.74
N ALA A 80 -11.97 13.08 16.97
CA ALA A 80 -11.99 12.96 15.52
C ALA A 80 -10.56 12.89 14.96
N ALA A 81 -10.31 11.90 14.10
CA ALA A 81 -9.02 11.65 13.47
C ALA A 81 -9.22 11.19 12.02
N SER A 82 -8.17 11.34 11.20
CA SER A 82 -8.20 10.91 9.80
C SER A 82 -8.25 9.37 9.65
N TYR A 83 -7.87 8.61 10.68
CA TYR A 83 -8.05 7.16 10.77
C TYR A 83 -8.14 6.71 12.24
N TYR A 84 -8.62 5.48 12.44
CA TYR A 84 -8.77 4.86 13.76
C TYR A 84 -8.09 3.49 13.76
N ARG A 85 -7.07 3.32 14.60
CA ARG A 85 -6.43 2.04 14.85
C ARG A 85 -7.09 1.37 16.04
N ILE A 86 -7.53 0.14 15.85
CA ILE A 86 -8.07 -0.74 16.87
C ILE A 86 -6.98 -1.72 17.23
N ASP A 87 -6.60 -1.72 18.50
CA ASP A 87 -5.67 -2.67 19.09
C ASP A 87 -6.48 -3.61 20.00
N ILE A 88 -6.40 -4.91 19.73
CA ILE A 88 -7.04 -5.97 20.53
C ILE A 88 -5.92 -6.82 21.12
N GLY A 89 -5.96 -7.05 22.43
CA GLY A 89 -4.93 -7.83 23.12
C GLY A 89 -5.37 -8.34 24.47
N GLY A 90 -4.43 -8.96 25.18
CA GLY A 90 -4.70 -9.69 26.42
C GLY A 90 -5.65 -10.88 26.21
N GLY A 91 -6.04 -11.60 27.27
CA GLY A 91 -6.70 -12.88 27.09
C GLY A 91 -5.77 -13.98 26.59
N ASP A 92 -6.37 -15.13 26.30
CA ASP A 92 -5.73 -16.21 25.54
C ASP A 92 -5.82 -15.94 24.02
N VAL A 93 -5.67 -14.70 23.52
CA VAL A 93 -5.74 -14.39 22.08
C VAL A 93 -4.44 -13.84 21.50
N PHE A 94 -4.26 -14.00 20.19
CA PHE A 94 -3.21 -13.30 19.47
C PHE A 94 -3.52 -11.80 19.42
N ALA A 95 -2.49 -10.97 19.55
CA ALA A 95 -2.65 -9.52 19.46
C ALA A 95 -3.03 -9.13 18.03
N MET A 96 -4.07 -8.31 17.89
CA MET A 96 -4.59 -7.90 16.59
C MET A 96 -4.58 -6.39 16.48
N VAL A 97 -4.22 -5.92 15.29
CA VAL A 97 -4.22 -4.50 14.95
C VAL A 97 -4.98 -4.34 13.64
N GLN A 98 -5.97 -3.46 13.62
CA GLN A 98 -6.67 -3.07 12.39
C GLN A 98 -6.86 -1.56 12.35
N SER A 99 -6.57 -0.94 11.21
CA SER A 99 -6.82 0.49 10.98
C SER A 99 -8.09 0.67 10.17
N PHE A 100 -8.81 1.77 10.36
CA PHE A 100 -10.01 2.11 9.60
C PHE A 100 -10.06 3.57 9.21
N GLY A 101 -10.49 3.83 7.98
CA GLY A 101 -10.88 5.15 7.50
C GLY A 101 -12.29 5.54 7.94
N VAL A 102 -12.61 6.82 7.89
CA VAL A 102 -13.94 7.33 8.23
C VAL A 102 -14.97 6.89 7.18
N GLN A 103 -14.69 7.13 5.90
CA GLN A 103 -15.65 6.90 4.81
C GLN A 103 -16.11 5.44 4.72
N GLU A 104 -15.21 4.51 5.08
CA GLU A 104 -15.46 3.08 4.99
C GLU A 104 -16.31 2.49 6.12
N THR A 105 -16.35 3.19 7.26
CA THR A 105 -17.06 2.75 8.48
C THR A 105 -18.21 3.67 8.86
N TYR A 106 -18.33 4.85 8.26
CA TYR A 106 -19.35 5.83 8.63
C TYR A 106 -20.76 5.31 8.34
N SER A 107 -21.65 5.46 9.33
CA SER A 107 -23.07 5.14 9.22
C SER A 107 -23.91 6.40 9.42
N ALA A 108 -24.54 6.86 8.33
CA ALA A 108 -25.40 8.05 8.35
C ALA A 108 -26.63 7.89 9.28
N GLN A 109 -27.04 6.64 9.57
CA GLN A 109 -28.19 6.36 10.45
C GLN A 109 -27.94 6.80 11.90
N CYS A 110 -26.71 6.66 12.39
CA CYS A 110 -26.33 7.02 13.76
C CYS A 110 -25.39 8.24 13.84
N GLY A 111 -24.81 8.68 12.72
CA GLY A 111 -23.73 9.67 12.73
C GLY A 111 -22.46 9.15 13.42
N CYS A 112 -22.22 7.83 13.34
CA CYS A 112 -21.17 7.12 14.07
C CYS A 112 -20.33 6.23 13.13
N LEU A 113 -19.21 5.71 13.62
CA LEU A 113 -18.41 4.72 12.88
C LEU A 113 -18.78 3.31 13.34
N LYS A 114 -19.10 2.45 12.38
CA LYS A 114 -19.37 1.03 12.60
C LYS A 114 -18.21 0.20 12.04
N ILE A 115 -17.48 -0.41 12.93
CA ILE A 115 -16.39 -1.33 12.62
C ILE A 115 -17.01 -2.69 12.31
N PRO A 116 -16.69 -3.31 11.16
CA PRO A 116 -17.12 -4.67 10.86
C PRO A 116 -16.57 -5.66 11.90
N VAL A 117 -17.26 -6.79 12.06
CA VAL A 117 -16.91 -7.81 13.05
C VAL A 117 -15.47 -8.31 12.86
N ILE A 118 -14.66 -8.30 13.93
CA ILE A 118 -13.27 -8.78 13.91
C ILE A 118 -13.21 -10.19 14.52
N GLU A 119 -12.83 -11.19 13.73
CA GLU A 119 -12.64 -12.58 14.17
C GLU A 119 -11.36 -12.70 15.01
N LEU A 120 -11.50 -13.16 16.25
CA LEU A 120 -10.40 -13.43 17.17
C LEU A 120 -9.74 -14.79 16.87
N VAL A 121 -8.47 -14.92 17.23
CA VAL A 121 -7.70 -16.16 17.14
C VAL A 121 -7.12 -16.43 18.52
N ARG A 122 -7.46 -17.59 19.09
CA ARG A 122 -6.98 -18.02 20.40
C ARG A 122 -5.51 -18.46 20.30
N ARG A 123 -4.70 -18.10 21.29
CA ARG A 123 -3.40 -18.71 21.57
C ARG A 123 -3.61 -20.10 22.16
N THR A 124 -3.11 -21.10 21.46
CA THR A 124 -3.09 -22.50 21.90
C THR A 124 -1.68 -23.05 21.74
N LYS A 125 -1.35 -24.09 22.50
CA LYS A 125 -0.07 -24.78 22.33
C LYS A 125 0.02 -25.34 20.90
N GLY A 126 1.18 -25.17 20.25
CA GLY A 126 1.41 -25.62 18.87
C GLY A 126 0.92 -24.62 17.81
N ARG A 127 0.24 -23.53 18.21
CA ARG A 127 -0.21 -22.49 17.30
C ARG A 127 0.75 -21.30 17.31
N VAL A 128 1.22 -20.91 16.13
CA VAL A 128 2.19 -19.83 15.94
C VAL A 128 1.70 -18.83 14.91
N GLU A 129 1.94 -17.54 15.13
CA GLU A 129 1.67 -16.47 14.18
C GLU A 129 2.96 -15.99 13.49
N LEU A 130 2.95 -16.01 12.16
CA LEU A 130 4.03 -15.52 11.30
C LEU A 130 3.58 -14.27 10.54
N PHE A 131 4.46 -13.30 10.40
CA PHE A 131 4.25 -12.10 9.58
C PHE A 131 5.18 -12.09 8.35
N PHE A 132 4.65 -11.74 7.19
CA PHE A 132 5.41 -11.56 5.95
C PHE A 132 5.14 -10.19 5.32
N GLY A 133 6.19 -9.38 5.19
CA GLY A 133 6.23 -8.19 4.34
C GLY A 133 7.00 -8.46 3.04
N GLY A 134 6.61 -7.76 1.98
CA GLY A 134 7.19 -7.89 0.66
C GLY A 134 8.55 -7.19 0.48
N ASP A 135 8.79 -6.76 -0.75
CA ASP A 135 10.06 -6.18 -1.21
C ASP A 135 10.42 -4.92 -0.41
N THR A 136 11.61 -4.92 0.20
CA THR A 136 12.07 -3.91 1.18
C THR A 136 13.45 -3.37 0.81
N MET A 137 13.53 -2.05 0.60
CA MET A 137 14.77 -1.30 0.44
C MET A 137 14.56 0.19 0.79
N ALA A 138 15.63 0.89 1.14
CA ALA A 138 15.59 2.31 1.57
C ALA A 138 16.73 3.16 0.98
N GLY A 139 17.15 2.83 -0.25
CA GLY A 139 18.21 3.53 -0.99
C GLY A 139 17.68 4.54 -2.02
N ARG A 140 18.56 5.07 -2.89
CA ARG A 140 18.17 5.93 -4.02
C ARG A 140 17.28 7.12 -3.62
N ARG A 141 16.00 7.17 -4.04
CA ARG A 141 15.11 8.33 -3.90
C ARG A 141 14.78 8.70 -2.46
N TYR A 142 15.07 7.82 -1.50
CA TYR A 142 15.00 8.16 -0.08
C TYR A 142 16.10 9.16 0.33
N ILE A 143 17.30 9.00 -0.26
CA ILE A 143 18.51 9.76 0.07
C ILE A 143 18.75 10.88 -0.94
N ASP A 144 18.54 10.60 -2.23
CA ASP A 144 18.71 11.55 -3.35
C ASP A 144 17.41 11.64 -4.17
N PRO A 145 16.41 12.39 -3.68
CA PRO A 145 15.11 12.52 -4.34
C PRO A 145 15.19 13.42 -5.58
N ALA A 146 14.16 13.38 -6.43
CA ALA A 146 14.08 14.30 -7.56
C ALA A 146 13.99 15.77 -7.08
N ARG A 147 14.45 16.71 -7.92
CA ARG A 147 14.46 18.14 -7.58
C ARG A 147 13.09 18.63 -7.11
N GLY A 148 13.04 19.16 -5.88
CA GLY A 148 11.84 19.72 -5.26
C GLY A 148 11.06 18.73 -4.40
N GLU A 149 11.43 17.45 -4.39
CA GLU A 149 10.89 16.47 -3.45
C GLU A 149 11.69 16.45 -2.14
N ARG A 150 11.02 16.06 -1.05
CA ARG A 150 11.63 15.96 0.29
C ARG A 150 12.59 14.77 0.35
N GLN A 151 13.79 15.00 0.90
CA GLN A 151 14.70 13.92 1.32
C GLN A 151 14.08 13.21 2.52
N LEU A 152 13.98 11.88 2.46
CA LEU A 152 13.34 11.08 3.50
C LEU A 152 14.33 10.53 4.52
N ILE A 153 15.58 10.31 4.11
CA ILE A 153 16.65 9.76 4.94
C ILE A 153 17.88 10.68 4.81
N GLY A 154 18.21 11.36 5.90
CA GLY A 154 19.43 12.15 6.01
C GLY A 154 20.63 11.31 6.46
N PRO A 155 21.86 11.57 5.98
CA PRO A 155 23.05 10.81 6.39
C PRO A 155 23.30 10.79 7.90
N ALA A 156 22.99 11.90 8.59
CA ALA A 156 23.18 12.03 10.05
C ALA A 156 21.97 11.55 10.88
N THR A 157 20.82 11.35 10.25
CA THR A 157 19.53 11.04 10.90
C THR A 157 18.95 9.71 10.43
N ALA A 158 19.73 8.90 9.72
CA ALA A 158 19.23 7.73 9.00
C ALA A 158 18.46 6.75 9.89
N ALA A 159 18.94 6.50 11.11
CA ALA A 159 18.26 5.62 12.05
C ALA A 159 16.86 6.14 12.45
N ASP A 160 16.78 7.40 12.87
CA ASP A 160 15.52 8.04 13.29
C ASP A 160 14.54 8.18 12.12
N ASP A 161 15.07 8.50 10.93
CA ASP A 161 14.27 8.61 9.72
C ASP A 161 13.66 7.27 9.32
N LEU A 162 14.44 6.18 9.40
CA LEU A 162 13.96 4.82 9.11
C LEU A 162 12.94 4.34 10.14
N ASP A 163 13.16 4.61 11.43
CA ASP A 163 12.19 4.32 12.49
C ASP A 163 10.87 5.05 12.24
N ARG A 164 10.94 6.33 11.85
CA ARG A 164 9.76 7.13 11.49
C ARG A 164 9.02 6.56 10.28
N LEU A 165 9.74 6.07 9.27
CA LEU A 165 9.14 5.49 8.06
C LEU A 165 8.42 4.17 8.36
N LEU A 166 8.98 3.32 9.22
CA LEU A 166 8.43 2.01 9.61
C LEU A 166 7.38 2.06 10.73
N ALA A 167 7.36 3.13 11.53
CA ALA A 167 6.45 3.31 12.66
C ALA A 167 4.97 2.96 12.41
N PRO A 168 4.35 3.24 11.23
CA PRO A 168 2.96 2.89 10.97
C PRO A 168 2.69 1.38 10.99
N MET A 169 3.66 0.57 10.56
CA MET A 169 3.52 -0.87 10.49
C MET A 169 4.07 -1.61 11.70
N ARG A 170 4.90 -0.95 12.53
CA ARG A 170 5.47 -1.54 13.74
C ARG A 170 4.46 -2.33 14.61
N PRO A 171 3.25 -1.81 14.94
CA PRO A 171 2.28 -2.57 15.74
C PRO A 171 1.81 -3.87 15.08
N TYR A 172 1.76 -3.91 13.75
CA TYR A 172 1.37 -5.10 12.99
C TYR A 172 2.49 -6.15 12.95
N ILE A 173 3.74 -5.69 12.94
CA ILE A 173 4.93 -6.55 12.89
C ILE A 173 5.18 -7.16 14.28
N GLU A 174 5.29 -6.32 15.32
CA GLU A 174 5.63 -6.75 16.70
C GLU A 174 4.60 -7.68 17.34
N SER A 175 3.39 -7.74 16.79
CA SER A 175 2.32 -8.63 17.28
C SER A 175 2.51 -10.11 16.90
N ALA A 176 3.35 -10.42 15.91
CA ALA A 176 3.61 -11.79 15.45
C ALA A 176 4.68 -12.48 16.30
N ASP A 177 4.69 -13.82 16.33
CA ASP A 177 5.73 -14.59 17.03
C ASP A 177 7.04 -14.66 16.22
N LEU A 178 6.96 -14.51 14.89
CA LEU A 178 8.10 -14.29 14.00
C LEU A 178 7.70 -13.42 12.80
N ALA A 179 8.44 -12.35 12.53
CA ALA A 179 8.23 -11.48 11.40
C ALA A 179 9.37 -11.51 10.37
N SER A 180 8.98 -11.53 9.09
CA SER A 180 9.89 -11.65 7.96
C SER A 180 9.62 -10.59 6.89
N VAL A 181 10.69 -10.09 6.24
CA VAL A 181 10.58 -9.31 4.98
C VAL A 181 11.57 -9.78 3.91
N ASN A 182 11.33 -9.46 2.63
CA ASN A 182 12.33 -9.61 1.57
C ASN A 182 13.24 -8.37 1.50
N LEU A 183 14.49 -8.51 1.96
CA LEU A 183 15.47 -7.42 1.90
C LEU A 183 16.13 -7.39 0.51
N GLU A 184 15.56 -6.60 -0.39
CA GLU A 184 15.92 -6.54 -1.81
C GLU A 184 16.96 -5.46 -2.09
N THR A 185 18.03 -5.43 -1.30
CA THR A 185 19.06 -4.42 -1.39
C THR A 185 20.34 -4.87 -0.69
N VAL A 186 21.48 -4.37 -1.15
CA VAL A 186 22.73 -4.44 -0.39
C VAL A 186 22.70 -3.40 0.74
N LEU A 187 23.22 -3.73 1.93
CA LEU A 187 23.38 -2.76 3.01
C LEU A 187 24.80 -2.22 3.04
N ALA A 188 24.96 -0.91 2.85
CA ALA A 188 26.24 -0.22 2.92
C ALA A 188 26.04 1.30 3.13
N ASP A 189 26.95 1.96 3.85
CA ASP A 189 26.89 3.41 4.04
C ASP A 189 27.66 4.20 2.97
N ASN A 190 28.44 3.47 2.17
CA ASN A 190 29.13 3.95 0.98
C ASN A 190 29.02 2.89 -0.11
N VAL A 191 29.33 3.23 -1.35
CA VAL A 191 29.41 2.24 -2.45
C VAL A 191 30.37 1.11 -2.04
N PRO A 192 29.89 -0.13 -1.84
CA PRO A 192 30.69 -1.16 -1.16
C PRO A 192 31.73 -1.82 -2.08
N GLY A 193 31.62 -1.66 -3.40
CA GLY A 193 32.57 -2.22 -4.36
C GLY A 193 32.16 -1.96 -5.80
N GLU A 194 32.72 -2.74 -6.72
CA GLU A 194 32.33 -2.71 -8.13
C GLU A 194 30.89 -3.20 -8.31
N ALA A 195 30.09 -2.42 -9.02
CA ALA A 195 28.72 -2.77 -9.34
C ALA A 195 28.67 -3.95 -10.32
N SER A 196 27.74 -4.87 -10.10
CA SER A 196 27.41 -5.92 -11.05
C SER A 196 27.01 -5.33 -12.41
N PRO A 197 27.34 -5.99 -13.54
CA PRO A 197 27.04 -5.51 -14.88
C PRO A 197 25.55 -5.70 -15.27
N LYS A 198 24.65 -5.10 -14.50
CA LYS A 198 23.20 -5.07 -14.72
C LYS A 198 22.69 -3.63 -14.70
N ARG A 199 21.51 -3.40 -15.30
CA ARG A 199 20.94 -2.06 -15.50
C ARG A 199 20.64 -1.30 -14.20
N ILE A 200 20.27 -2.02 -13.14
CA ILE A 200 19.80 -1.45 -11.89
C ILE A 200 20.52 -2.15 -10.75
N VAL A 201 21.25 -1.36 -9.95
CA VAL A 201 21.91 -1.80 -8.72
C VAL A 201 21.42 -0.94 -7.55
N PHE A 202 21.31 -1.54 -6.38
CA PHE A 202 20.79 -0.95 -5.16
C PHE A 202 21.75 -1.14 -3.99
N TYR A 203 21.88 -0.09 -3.19
CA TYR A 203 22.30 -0.22 -1.80
C TYR A 203 21.49 0.74 -0.94
N SER A 204 21.26 0.34 0.31
CA SER A 204 20.57 1.11 1.35
C SER A 204 21.51 1.29 2.54
N PRO A 205 21.32 2.32 3.39
CA PRO A 205 22.16 2.55 4.56
C PRO A 205 22.15 1.34 5.51
N THR A 206 23.27 1.06 6.19
CA THR A 206 23.36 -0.06 7.13
C THR A 206 22.38 0.08 8.29
N ALA A 207 22.02 1.32 8.64
CA ALA A 207 20.99 1.65 9.63
C ALA A 207 19.62 0.98 9.38
N LEU A 208 19.32 0.58 8.13
CA LEU A 208 18.09 -0.15 7.80
C LEU A 208 17.98 -1.48 8.55
N ALA A 209 19.07 -2.22 8.76
CA ALA A 209 19.04 -3.45 9.54
C ALA A 209 18.58 -3.21 10.99
N GLY A 210 19.13 -2.17 11.62
CA GLY A 210 18.74 -1.78 12.97
C GLY A 210 17.29 -1.29 13.05
N ALA A 211 16.82 -0.52 12.07
CA ALA A 211 15.45 -0.02 12.03
C ALA A 211 14.42 -1.15 11.81
N LEU A 212 14.71 -2.12 10.94
CA LEU A 212 13.87 -3.32 10.77
C LEU A 212 13.77 -4.11 12.07
N THR A 213 14.90 -4.31 12.77
CA THR A 213 14.93 -5.00 14.07
C THR A 213 14.08 -4.25 15.10
N ARG A 214 14.24 -2.92 15.22
CA ARG A 214 13.43 -2.10 16.15
C ARG A 214 11.95 -2.01 15.77
N ALA A 215 11.60 -2.27 14.51
CA ALA A 215 10.23 -2.37 14.05
C ALA A 215 9.59 -3.75 14.33
N GLY A 216 10.37 -4.71 14.84
CA GLY A 216 9.91 -6.06 15.18
C GLY A 216 10.20 -7.13 14.13
N VAL A 217 11.01 -6.84 13.10
CA VAL A 217 11.41 -7.86 12.11
C VAL A 217 12.49 -8.76 12.70
N ASP A 218 12.27 -10.07 12.67
CA ASP A 218 13.21 -11.07 13.21
C ASP A 218 14.11 -11.67 12.13
N TYR A 219 13.63 -11.72 10.89
CA TYR A 219 14.29 -12.42 9.80
C TYR A 219 14.15 -11.67 8.46
N VAL A 220 15.18 -11.73 7.62
CA VAL A 220 15.11 -11.29 6.22
C VAL A 220 15.52 -12.40 5.25
N THR A 221 14.79 -12.51 4.15
CA THR A 221 15.29 -13.30 3.01
C THR A 221 16.19 -12.43 2.13
N LEU A 222 17.35 -12.97 1.76
CA LEU A 222 18.31 -12.38 0.82
C LEU A 222 18.32 -13.12 -0.53
N GLY A 223 17.48 -14.15 -0.68
CA GLY A 223 17.36 -14.95 -1.90
C GLY A 223 16.67 -14.18 -3.01
N ASN A 224 17.24 -13.05 -3.43
CA ASN A 224 16.72 -12.18 -4.47
C ASN A 224 17.82 -11.75 -5.44
N ASN A 225 17.44 -11.05 -6.48
CA ASN A 225 18.31 -10.60 -7.57
C ASN A 225 19.23 -9.41 -7.20
N HIS A 226 19.10 -8.83 -6.01
CA HIS A 226 19.80 -7.61 -5.61
C HIS A 226 20.89 -7.81 -4.55
N ILE A 227 20.97 -8.97 -3.89
CA ILE A 227 22.05 -9.24 -2.91
C ILE A 227 23.46 -9.25 -3.54
N ASN A 228 23.57 -9.54 -4.85
CA ASN A 228 24.84 -9.54 -5.57
C ASN A 228 25.08 -8.24 -6.37
N ASP A 229 24.34 -7.16 -6.10
CA ASP A 229 24.48 -5.91 -6.86
C ASP A 229 25.87 -5.28 -6.79
N TYR A 230 26.63 -5.58 -5.73
CA TYR A 230 28.03 -5.17 -5.55
C TYR A 230 28.95 -6.36 -5.27
N ASN A 231 28.60 -7.53 -5.81
CA ASN A 231 29.40 -8.76 -5.72
C ASN A 231 29.73 -9.13 -4.27
N ASP A 232 30.85 -9.84 -4.05
CA ASP A 232 31.34 -10.26 -2.74
C ASP A 232 31.39 -9.12 -1.71
N ALA A 233 31.76 -7.91 -2.13
CA ALA A 233 31.86 -6.77 -1.22
C ALA A 233 30.48 -6.35 -0.69
N GLY A 234 29.46 -6.32 -1.56
CA GLY A 234 28.07 -6.08 -1.17
C GLY A 234 27.51 -7.16 -0.24
N ILE A 235 27.80 -8.44 -0.53
CA ILE A 235 27.37 -9.56 0.31
C ILE A 235 27.99 -9.43 1.71
N ARG A 236 29.31 -9.19 1.81
CA ARG A 236 30.02 -9.02 3.09
C ARG A 236 29.49 -7.85 3.90
N SER A 237 29.30 -6.69 3.25
CA SER A 237 28.75 -5.50 3.90
C SER A 237 27.34 -5.77 4.44
N THR A 238 26.52 -6.46 3.65
CA THR A 238 25.14 -6.80 4.05
C THR A 238 25.10 -7.78 5.22
N HIS A 239 25.87 -8.87 5.14
CA HIS A 239 25.95 -9.85 6.23
C HIS A 239 26.44 -9.21 7.52
N ALA A 240 27.50 -8.39 7.46
CA ALA A 240 28.03 -7.70 8.63
C ALA A 240 27.02 -6.72 9.26
N ALA A 241 26.27 -5.96 8.45
CA ALA A 241 25.24 -5.05 8.95
C ALA A 241 24.07 -5.79 9.63
N LEU A 242 23.66 -6.93 9.06
CA LEU A 242 22.60 -7.77 9.63
C LEU A 242 23.06 -8.43 10.94
N ASP A 243 24.27 -8.99 10.97
CA ASP A 243 24.86 -9.60 12.16
C ASP A 243 25.01 -8.56 13.29
N ALA A 244 25.46 -7.34 12.96
CA ALA A 244 25.58 -6.25 13.93
C ALA A 244 24.23 -5.77 14.49
N ALA A 245 23.15 -5.88 13.71
CA ALA A 245 21.80 -5.56 14.15
C ALA A 245 21.12 -6.72 14.89
N GLY A 246 21.68 -7.93 14.85
CA GLY A 246 21.02 -9.15 15.36
C GLY A 246 19.87 -9.63 14.48
N LEU A 247 19.83 -9.23 13.21
CA LEU A 247 18.75 -9.54 12.27
C LEU A 247 19.06 -10.83 11.50
N ALA A 248 18.25 -11.88 11.69
CA ALA A 248 18.51 -13.18 11.09
C ALA A 248 18.31 -13.16 9.57
N ARG A 249 18.98 -14.08 8.86
CA ARG A 249 18.95 -14.13 7.38
C ARG A 249 19.11 -15.54 6.80
N SER A 250 18.60 -15.74 5.59
CA SER A 250 19.00 -16.85 4.71
C SER A 250 18.87 -16.48 3.22
N GLY A 251 19.26 -17.38 2.32
CA GLY A 251 19.13 -17.20 0.87
C GLY A 251 20.30 -16.49 0.20
N SER A 252 21.40 -16.24 0.92
CA SER A 252 22.66 -15.74 0.36
C SER A 252 23.85 -16.28 1.14
N GLY A 253 24.95 -16.53 0.43
CA GLY A 253 26.19 -17.03 0.98
C GLY A 253 27.38 -16.72 0.07
N TYR A 254 28.58 -17.02 0.55
CA TYR A 254 29.82 -16.89 -0.24
C TYR A 254 30.00 -18.05 -1.24
N LEU A 255 29.22 -19.12 -1.05
CA LEU A 255 29.13 -20.29 -1.93
C LEU A 255 27.68 -20.79 -1.97
N ASP A 256 27.37 -21.63 -2.95
CA ASP A 256 26.04 -22.22 -3.15
C ASP A 256 25.49 -22.95 -1.91
N ARG A 257 26.28 -23.81 -1.26
CA ARG A 257 25.85 -24.56 -0.08
C ARG A 257 25.49 -23.68 1.10
N GLU A 258 26.21 -22.57 1.28
CA GLU A 258 25.92 -21.59 2.32
C GLU A 258 24.66 -20.81 1.96
N ALA A 259 24.52 -20.39 0.71
CA ALA A 259 23.34 -19.66 0.25
C ALA A 259 22.06 -20.50 0.40
N GLU A 260 22.11 -21.80 0.08
CA GLU A 260 20.98 -22.74 0.20
C GLU A 260 20.65 -23.14 1.65
N ALA A 261 21.50 -22.79 2.63
CA ALA A 261 21.27 -23.17 4.02
C ALA A 261 20.09 -22.41 4.63
N PRO A 262 19.12 -23.10 5.26
CA PRO A 262 18.01 -22.42 5.94
C PRO A 262 18.48 -21.72 7.21
N HIS A 263 17.80 -20.63 7.56
CA HIS A 263 17.82 -20.14 8.94
C HIS A 263 16.89 -21.00 9.78
N LYS A 264 17.42 -21.65 10.83
CA LYS A 264 16.69 -22.54 11.72
C LYS A 264 16.45 -21.88 13.06
N VAL A 265 15.20 -21.81 13.51
CA VAL A 265 14.79 -21.08 14.71
C VAL A 265 13.67 -21.80 15.45
N MET A 266 13.57 -21.55 16.77
CA MET A 266 12.43 -21.99 17.59
C MET A 266 11.44 -20.82 17.71
N VAL A 267 10.19 -21.01 17.30
CA VAL A 267 9.13 -19.99 17.35
C VAL A 267 7.99 -20.54 18.20
N ALA A 268 7.73 -19.94 19.36
CA ALA A 268 6.67 -20.37 20.28
C ALA A 268 6.63 -21.90 20.54
N GLY A 269 7.81 -22.54 20.59
CA GLY A 269 7.97 -23.98 20.82
C GLY A 269 8.07 -24.85 19.56
N GLU A 270 7.83 -24.28 18.38
CA GLU A 270 7.91 -24.96 17.08
C GLU A 270 9.26 -24.76 16.40
N LYS A 271 9.75 -25.80 15.71
CA LYS A 271 11.01 -25.75 14.94
C LYS A 271 10.74 -25.25 13.53
N VAL A 272 11.19 -24.05 13.18
CA VAL A 272 10.96 -23.44 11.86
C VAL A 272 12.27 -23.32 11.08
N ALA A 273 12.23 -23.63 9.78
CA ALA A 273 13.34 -23.45 8.85
C ALA A 273 12.93 -22.48 7.74
N MET A 274 13.48 -21.27 7.77
CA MET A 274 13.27 -20.23 6.77
C MET A 274 14.22 -20.42 5.59
N LEU A 275 13.67 -20.54 4.39
CA LEU A 275 14.39 -20.76 3.13
C LEU A 275 14.17 -19.55 2.20
N GLY A 276 15.24 -19.03 1.61
CA GLY A 276 15.17 -17.92 0.63
C GLY A 276 15.80 -18.32 -0.71
N PHE A 277 15.13 -18.05 -1.84
CA PHE A 277 15.66 -18.40 -3.16
C PHE A 277 15.33 -17.38 -4.25
N VAL A 278 16.30 -17.12 -5.13
CA VAL A 278 16.11 -16.34 -6.36
C VAL A 278 15.65 -17.25 -7.50
N GLY A 279 14.70 -16.77 -8.30
CA GLY A 279 14.04 -17.56 -9.33
C GLY A 279 14.80 -17.70 -10.65
N TRP A 280 15.86 -16.95 -10.87
CA TRP A 280 16.68 -17.03 -12.08
C TRP A 280 18.14 -16.76 -11.76
N GLN A 281 19.03 -17.20 -12.64
CA GLN A 281 20.47 -17.06 -12.43
C GLN A 281 20.99 -15.68 -12.86
N GLY A 282 20.42 -15.09 -13.92
CA GLY A 282 20.93 -13.89 -14.59
C GLY A 282 21.81 -14.24 -15.78
N ASP A 283 21.76 -13.44 -16.85
CA ASP A 283 22.46 -13.64 -18.13
C ASP A 283 23.76 -12.82 -18.27
N TRP A 284 24.28 -12.30 -17.15
CA TRP A 284 25.53 -11.53 -17.07
C TRP A 284 26.62 -12.29 -16.28
N THR A 285 27.85 -11.78 -16.19
CA THR A 285 28.94 -12.42 -15.41
C THR A 285 29.73 -11.37 -14.62
N PRO A 286 29.94 -11.56 -13.30
CA PRO A 286 29.31 -12.58 -12.44
C PRO A 286 27.79 -12.34 -12.33
N ASN A 287 27.00 -13.41 -12.44
CA ASN A 287 25.54 -13.34 -12.30
C ASN A 287 25.09 -13.27 -10.83
N GLN A 288 23.78 -13.23 -10.54
CA GLN A 288 23.30 -13.01 -9.16
C GLN A 288 23.33 -14.27 -8.28
N ALA A 289 23.36 -15.47 -8.86
CA ALA A 289 23.33 -16.71 -8.10
C ALA A 289 24.69 -17.04 -7.50
N ALA A 290 24.68 -17.64 -6.31
CA ALA A 290 25.85 -18.28 -5.74
C ALA A 290 26.24 -19.53 -6.55
N GLY A 291 27.53 -19.86 -6.56
CA GLY A 291 28.08 -21.06 -7.19
C GLY A 291 29.20 -21.67 -6.36
N GLU A 292 29.82 -22.72 -6.87
CA GLU A 292 30.90 -23.45 -6.17
C GLU A 292 32.15 -22.60 -5.90
N THR A 293 32.31 -21.47 -6.60
CA THR A 293 33.48 -20.59 -6.52
C THR A 293 33.13 -19.11 -6.35
N LYS A 294 31.85 -18.76 -6.18
CA LYS A 294 31.43 -17.37 -6.00
C LYS A 294 30.21 -17.22 -5.11
N GLY A 295 30.13 -16.06 -4.44
CA GLY A 295 28.97 -15.68 -3.65
C GLY A 295 27.77 -15.26 -4.50
N GLY A 296 26.62 -15.20 -3.84
CA GLY A 296 25.38 -14.70 -4.44
C GLY A 296 24.13 -15.15 -3.68
N ALA A 297 22.99 -15.08 -4.36
CA ALA A 297 21.73 -15.60 -3.89
C ALA A 297 21.60 -17.12 -4.11
N ALA A 298 20.85 -17.80 -3.25
CA ALA A 298 20.53 -19.21 -3.43
C ALA A 298 19.66 -19.39 -4.67
N PHE A 299 20.10 -20.19 -5.64
CA PHE A 299 19.32 -20.41 -6.86
C PHE A 299 18.17 -21.39 -6.59
N GLY A 300 16.94 -20.99 -6.87
CA GLY A 300 15.73 -21.77 -6.59
C GLY A 300 15.25 -22.60 -7.76
N THR A 301 16.05 -23.53 -8.30
CA THR A 301 15.47 -24.51 -9.24
C THR A 301 14.48 -25.44 -8.53
N ARG A 302 13.56 -26.05 -9.29
CA ARG A 302 12.65 -27.08 -8.76
C ARG A 302 13.40 -28.17 -8.00
N GLY A 303 14.57 -28.59 -8.49
CA GLY A 303 15.41 -29.60 -7.85
C GLY A 303 16.02 -29.14 -6.51
N GLN A 304 16.46 -27.88 -6.42
CA GLN A 304 17.03 -27.28 -5.19
C GLN A 304 15.95 -27.13 -4.12
N ILE A 305 14.82 -26.50 -4.46
CA ILE A 305 13.68 -26.33 -3.54
C ILE A 305 13.26 -27.67 -2.96
N ARG A 306 13.05 -28.65 -3.84
CA ARG A 306 12.66 -30.02 -3.46
C ARG A 306 13.65 -30.67 -2.49
N ARG A 307 14.96 -30.47 -2.66
CA ARG A 307 15.98 -31.03 -1.76
C ARG A 307 15.99 -30.30 -0.41
N SER A 308 15.98 -28.97 -0.41
CA SER A 308 16.09 -28.16 0.81
C SER A 308 14.86 -28.30 1.70
N VAL A 309 13.65 -28.28 1.12
CA VAL A 309 12.39 -28.49 1.85
C VAL A 309 12.36 -29.86 2.52
N ARG A 310 12.67 -30.93 1.78
CA ARG A 310 12.72 -32.28 2.35
C ARG A 310 13.79 -32.44 3.42
N ALA A 311 14.95 -31.82 3.26
CA ALA A 311 16.02 -31.89 4.24
C ALA A 311 15.61 -31.24 5.57
N ALA A 312 14.95 -30.08 5.51
CA ALA A 312 14.38 -29.41 6.67
C ALA A 312 13.28 -30.27 7.34
N ALA A 313 12.30 -30.73 6.56
CA ALA A 313 11.21 -31.56 7.06
C ALA A 313 11.71 -32.86 7.73
N ARG A 314 12.65 -33.59 7.11
CA ARG A 314 13.25 -34.81 7.69
C ARG A 314 14.06 -34.54 8.96
N SER A 315 14.53 -33.31 9.14
CA SER A 315 15.23 -32.88 10.35
C SER A 315 14.28 -32.42 11.46
N GLY A 316 12.96 -32.55 11.26
CA GLY A 316 11.94 -32.13 12.21
C GLY A 316 11.71 -30.62 12.26
N TYR A 317 12.02 -29.89 11.18
CA TYR A 317 11.70 -28.47 11.03
C TYR A 317 10.55 -28.28 10.06
N ILE A 318 9.68 -27.31 10.35
CA ILE A 318 8.65 -26.78 9.47
C ILE A 318 9.32 -25.88 8.41
N PRO A 319 9.37 -26.29 7.12
CA PRO A 319 10.04 -25.50 6.09
C PRO A 319 9.14 -24.39 5.55
N ILE A 320 9.59 -23.15 5.64
CA ILE A 320 8.89 -21.98 5.09
C ILE A 320 9.71 -21.46 3.91
N LEU A 321 9.13 -21.46 2.71
CA LEU A 321 9.79 -20.98 1.50
C LEU A 321 9.47 -19.51 1.23
N GLN A 322 10.50 -18.70 0.98
CA GLN A 322 10.40 -17.39 0.35
C GLN A 322 11.13 -17.40 -0.99
N TYR A 323 10.44 -17.01 -2.05
CA TYR A 323 10.92 -17.15 -3.41
C TYR A 323 10.78 -15.84 -4.20
N HIS A 324 11.88 -15.31 -4.67
CA HIS A 324 11.91 -14.06 -5.43
C HIS A 324 11.97 -14.36 -6.93
N GLY A 325 10.83 -14.29 -7.61
CA GLY A 325 10.78 -14.56 -9.05
C GLY A 325 9.41 -14.45 -9.68
N GLY A 326 9.40 -14.22 -10.99
CA GLY A 326 8.20 -13.90 -11.77
C GLY A 326 8.55 -12.85 -12.81
N SER A 327 7.54 -12.25 -13.42
CA SER A 327 7.73 -11.07 -14.27
C SER A 327 7.27 -9.84 -13.52
N GLU A 328 8.09 -8.79 -13.50
CA GLU A 328 7.74 -7.50 -12.92
C GLU A 328 6.38 -7.02 -13.43
N TYR A 329 5.54 -6.52 -12.53
CA TYR A 329 4.22 -5.94 -12.76
C TYR A 329 3.18 -6.87 -13.38
N SER A 330 3.46 -8.16 -13.52
CA SER A 330 2.49 -9.12 -14.04
C SER A 330 1.41 -9.43 -13.01
N ASP A 331 0.17 -9.53 -13.47
CA ASP A 331 -0.98 -9.93 -12.65
C ASP A 331 -0.91 -11.38 -12.15
N ARG A 332 -0.23 -12.25 -12.89
CA ARG A 332 -0.24 -13.69 -12.65
C ARG A 332 1.18 -14.23 -12.59
N PRO A 333 1.44 -15.26 -11.77
CA PRO A 333 2.74 -15.92 -11.79
C PRO A 333 2.95 -16.61 -13.14
N GLY A 334 4.17 -16.52 -13.67
CA GLY A 334 4.58 -17.36 -14.80
C GLY A 334 4.68 -18.84 -14.40
N THR A 335 4.66 -19.74 -15.38
CA THR A 335 4.70 -21.20 -15.18
C THR A 335 5.91 -21.68 -14.36
N THR A 336 7.06 -21.02 -14.52
CA THR A 336 8.27 -21.32 -13.74
C THR A 336 8.08 -21.04 -12.25
N THR A 337 7.54 -19.87 -11.90
CA THR A 337 7.27 -19.51 -10.50
C THR A 337 6.19 -20.43 -9.94
N SER A 338 5.08 -20.60 -10.64
CA SER A 338 3.96 -21.40 -10.12
C SER A 338 4.34 -22.86 -9.86
N SER A 339 5.08 -23.49 -10.78
CA SER A 339 5.56 -24.87 -10.59
C SER A 339 6.55 -25.03 -9.42
N ARG A 340 7.33 -24.00 -9.10
CA ARG A 340 8.35 -24.05 -8.03
C ARG A 340 7.76 -23.83 -6.64
N LEU A 341 6.81 -22.91 -6.50
CA LEU A 341 6.12 -22.68 -5.22
C LEU A 341 5.19 -23.86 -4.88
N ARG A 342 4.46 -24.42 -5.87
CA ARG A 342 3.70 -25.66 -5.67
C ARG A 342 4.58 -26.84 -5.29
N GLU A 343 5.75 -27.00 -5.93
CA GLU A 343 6.72 -28.02 -5.54
C GLU A 343 7.15 -27.88 -4.08
N ALA A 344 7.26 -26.67 -3.53
CA ALA A 344 7.62 -26.51 -2.12
C ALA A 344 6.54 -27.11 -1.21
N ILE A 345 5.28 -26.81 -1.48
CA ILE A 345 4.15 -27.35 -0.73
C ILE A 345 4.06 -28.87 -0.88
N ASP A 346 4.20 -29.39 -2.11
CA ASP A 346 4.18 -30.83 -2.41
C ASP A 346 5.29 -31.61 -1.67
N GLN A 347 6.34 -30.93 -1.21
CA GLN A 347 7.45 -31.53 -0.47
C GLN A 347 7.38 -31.32 1.05
N GLY A 348 6.28 -30.73 1.54
CA GLY A 348 5.97 -30.62 2.97
C GLY A 348 6.17 -29.23 3.58
N ALA A 349 6.32 -28.18 2.77
CA ALA A 349 6.23 -26.81 3.29
C ALA A 349 4.76 -26.44 3.53
N PRO A 350 4.36 -25.90 4.69
CA PRO A 350 3.01 -25.37 4.85
C PRO A 350 2.85 -24.04 4.11
N LEU A 351 3.94 -23.28 3.88
CA LEU A 351 3.90 -21.95 3.26
C LEU A 351 4.96 -21.78 2.15
N ALA A 352 4.54 -21.14 1.06
CA ALA A 352 5.41 -20.64 0.01
C ALA A 352 5.04 -19.19 -0.35
N ILE A 353 5.92 -18.24 -0.05
CA ILE A 353 5.67 -16.81 -0.19
C ILE A 353 6.52 -16.25 -1.34
N GLY A 354 5.86 -15.68 -2.34
CA GLY A 354 6.46 -15.09 -3.52
C GLY A 354 6.71 -13.59 -3.39
N HIS A 355 7.77 -13.14 -4.04
CA HIS A 355 8.28 -11.76 -4.12
C HIS A 355 8.76 -11.48 -5.56
N HIS A 356 9.12 -10.24 -5.90
CA HIS A 356 9.63 -9.74 -7.21
C HIS A 356 8.66 -8.99 -8.13
N PRO A 357 7.40 -9.41 -8.34
CA PRO A 357 6.53 -8.69 -9.27
C PRO A 357 6.28 -7.23 -8.90
N HIS A 358 6.59 -6.80 -7.67
CA HIS A 358 6.30 -5.47 -7.09
C HIS A 358 4.82 -5.07 -7.09
N VAL A 359 3.94 -6.01 -7.46
CA VAL A 359 2.49 -5.87 -7.46
C VAL A 359 1.86 -7.05 -6.75
N VAL A 360 0.70 -6.82 -6.18
CA VAL A 360 -0.13 -7.85 -5.54
C VAL A 360 -0.58 -8.88 -6.57
N GLN A 361 -0.40 -10.15 -6.24
CA GLN A 361 -1.00 -11.29 -6.95
C GLN A 361 -1.94 -12.07 -6.03
N GLY A 362 -2.62 -13.09 -6.55
CA GLY A 362 -3.53 -13.93 -5.77
C GLY A 362 -2.82 -14.83 -4.76
N LEU A 363 -3.62 -15.54 -3.98
CA LEU A 363 -3.22 -16.61 -3.09
C LEU A 363 -3.89 -17.92 -3.53
N GLU A 364 -3.21 -19.03 -3.27
CA GLU A 364 -3.69 -20.38 -3.55
C GLU A 364 -3.55 -21.25 -2.30
N VAL A 365 -4.61 -21.94 -1.89
CA VAL A 365 -4.52 -23.09 -1.00
C VAL A 365 -4.29 -24.34 -1.84
N HIS A 366 -3.06 -24.85 -1.83
CA HIS A 366 -2.64 -26.01 -2.63
C HIS A 366 -2.25 -27.14 -1.68
N ASN A 367 -2.86 -28.32 -1.80
CA ASN A 367 -2.54 -29.50 -0.97
C ASN A 367 -2.49 -29.21 0.56
N GLY A 368 -3.37 -28.33 1.04
CA GLY A 368 -3.44 -27.93 2.45
C GLY A 368 -2.38 -26.91 2.91
N GLY A 369 -1.46 -26.49 2.04
CA GLY A 369 -0.54 -25.39 2.27
C GLY A 369 -0.98 -24.10 1.59
N LEU A 370 -0.45 -22.96 2.04
CA LEU A 370 -0.72 -21.65 1.46
C LEU A 370 0.41 -21.20 0.55
N ILE A 371 0.05 -20.76 -0.65
CA ILE A 371 0.92 -20.08 -1.59
C ILE A 371 0.46 -18.63 -1.73
N ALA A 372 1.34 -17.67 -1.46
CA ALA A 372 1.14 -16.29 -1.85
C ALA A 372 2.01 -16.01 -3.08
N TRP A 373 1.41 -15.74 -4.25
CA TRP A 373 2.19 -15.63 -5.49
C TRP A 373 3.10 -14.39 -5.53
N SER A 374 2.60 -13.28 -5.00
CA SER A 374 3.33 -12.04 -4.76
C SER A 374 2.53 -11.18 -3.79
N ILE A 375 3.20 -10.67 -2.76
CA ILE A 375 2.58 -9.79 -1.77
C ILE A 375 2.82 -8.29 -2.04
N GLY A 376 3.64 -7.96 -3.05
CA GLY A 376 3.93 -6.58 -3.46
C GLY A 376 5.10 -5.95 -2.70
N ASN A 377 5.21 -4.62 -2.76
CA ASN A 377 6.26 -3.87 -2.06
C ASN A 377 5.89 -3.63 -0.60
N PHE A 378 6.83 -3.81 0.33
CA PHE A 378 6.67 -3.33 1.70
C PHE A 378 7.23 -1.90 1.84
N MET A 379 8.49 -1.69 1.50
CA MET A 379 9.15 -0.39 1.54
C MET A 379 10.01 -0.26 0.29
N PHE A 380 9.60 0.56 -0.68
CA PHE A 380 10.26 0.62 -1.99
C PHE A 380 10.04 1.98 -2.68
N ASP A 381 11.00 2.44 -3.50
CA ASP A 381 10.99 3.78 -4.11
C ASP A 381 10.29 3.85 -5.47
N GLN A 382 9.53 2.84 -5.86
CA GLN A 382 8.81 2.85 -7.12
C GLN A 382 7.66 3.86 -7.08
N ASP A 383 7.54 4.64 -8.15
CA ASP A 383 6.61 5.76 -8.27
C ASP A 383 5.41 5.45 -9.18
N PHE A 384 5.21 4.18 -9.55
CA PHE A 384 4.10 3.74 -10.40
C PHE A 384 2.87 3.40 -9.55
N LEU A 385 1.67 3.68 -10.06
CA LEU A 385 0.46 3.60 -9.24
C LEU A 385 0.14 2.17 -8.81
N GLU A 386 0.43 1.22 -9.69
CA GLU A 386 0.20 -0.21 -9.50
C GLU A 386 1.04 -0.75 -8.34
N THR A 387 2.22 -0.17 -8.10
CA THR A 387 3.18 -0.60 -7.05
C THR A 387 2.89 0.03 -5.69
N HIS A 388 1.93 0.95 -5.61
CA HIS A 388 1.51 1.55 -4.33
C HIS A 388 0.53 0.66 -3.57
N SER A 389 -0.18 -0.26 -4.23
CA SER A 389 -1.06 -1.24 -3.58
C SER A 389 -0.26 -2.47 -3.21
N SER A 390 -0.31 -2.89 -1.94
CA SER A 390 0.43 -4.04 -1.42
C SER A 390 -0.34 -4.67 -0.26
N PHE A 391 0.11 -5.81 0.24
CA PHE A 391 -0.40 -6.34 1.50
C PHE A 391 0.73 -7.01 2.30
N VAL A 392 0.53 -7.06 3.61
CA VAL A 392 1.32 -7.94 4.48
C VAL A 392 0.46 -9.14 4.87
N LEU A 393 1.09 -10.28 5.08
CA LEU A 393 0.40 -11.53 5.37
C LEU A 393 0.68 -11.93 6.81
N LYS A 394 -0.37 -12.06 7.62
CA LYS A 394 -0.29 -12.77 8.90
C LYS A 394 -0.75 -14.20 8.67
N VAL A 395 -0.01 -15.18 9.17
CA VAL A 395 -0.31 -16.60 8.95
C VAL A 395 -0.24 -17.34 10.27
N TRP A 396 -1.28 -18.10 10.57
CA TRP A 396 -1.28 -19.01 11.70
C TRP A 396 -1.03 -20.42 11.22
N LEU A 397 -0.05 -21.06 11.84
CA LEU A 397 0.16 -22.50 11.74
C LEU A 397 -0.32 -23.16 13.03
N GLU A 398 -0.77 -24.40 12.95
CA GLU A 398 -1.12 -25.23 14.10
C GLU A 398 -0.45 -26.59 13.93
N ASP A 399 0.41 -26.96 14.90
CA ASP A 399 1.23 -28.17 14.86
C ASP A 399 2.02 -28.33 13.55
N GLY A 400 2.49 -27.20 13.03
CA GLY A 400 3.25 -27.10 11.77
C GLY A 400 2.43 -27.14 10.48
N ALA A 401 1.11 -27.30 10.54
CA ALA A 401 0.21 -27.25 9.39
C ALA A 401 -0.35 -25.83 9.20
N PHE A 402 -0.65 -25.44 7.95
CA PHE A 402 -1.35 -24.19 7.67
C PHE A 402 -2.77 -24.24 8.25
N LEU A 403 -3.14 -23.23 9.05
CA LEU A 403 -4.47 -23.12 9.66
C LEU A 403 -5.31 -22.02 8.99
N ARG A 404 -4.79 -20.80 9.00
CA ARG A 404 -5.43 -19.62 8.41
C ARG A 404 -4.39 -18.57 8.04
N ALA A 405 -4.74 -17.67 7.14
CA ALA A 405 -3.98 -16.45 6.90
C ALA A 405 -4.90 -15.24 6.81
N GLU A 406 -4.32 -14.08 7.07
CA GLU A 406 -4.98 -12.79 7.03
C GLU A 406 -4.17 -11.84 6.15
N VAL A 407 -4.83 -11.38 5.09
CA VAL A 407 -4.33 -10.36 4.18
C VAL A 407 -4.64 -9.01 4.81
N VAL A 408 -3.58 -8.30 5.21
CA VAL A 408 -3.62 -6.96 5.78
C VAL A 408 -3.22 -5.98 4.68
N PRO A 409 -4.19 -5.25 4.06
CA PRO A 409 -3.88 -4.33 2.97
C PRO A 409 -3.00 -3.17 3.44
N ILE A 410 -1.97 -2.86 2.66
CA ILE A 410 -1.10 -1.71 2.90
C ILE A 410 -1.01 -0.83 1.65
N ALA A 411 -0.70 0.45 1.87
CA ALA A 411 -0.35 1.38 0.82
C ALA A 411 1.11 1.80 0.99
N VAL A 412 1.86 1.85 -0.12
CA VAL A 412 3.18 2.46 -0.17
C VAL A 412 3.01 3.92 -0.59
N VAL A 413 2.96 4.82 0.38
CA VAL A 413 2.73 6.26 0.19
C VAL A 413 4.03 6.96 0.51
N ASP A 414 4.59 7.85 -0.32
CA ASP A 414 5.89 8.48 -0.02
C ASP A 414 6.99 7.44 0.29
N TYR A 415 6.91 6.28 -0.37
CA TYR A 415 7.76 5.11 -0.19
C TYR A 415 7.68 4.42 1.19
N ARG A 416 6.89 4.95 2.14
CA ARG A 416 6.62 4.30 3.44
C ARG A 416 5.46 3.31 3.34
N PRO A 417 5.54 2.13 3.98
CA PRO A 417 4.37 1.31 4.19
C PRO A 417 3.44 1.95 5.24
N ILE A 418 2.15 1.98 4.94
CA ILE A 418 1.09 2.35 5.87
C ILE A 418 -0.09 1.37 5.72
N PRO A 419 -0.90 1.12 6.76
CA PRO A 419 -2.14 0.38 6.60
C PRO A 419 -3.04 1.08 5.58
N ALA A 420 -3.54 0.35 4.58
CA ALA A 420 -4.43 0.92 3.58
C ALA A 420 -5.83 1.06 4.18
N VAL A 421 -6.50 2.17 3.90
CA VAL A 421 -7.91 2.46 4.22
C VAL A 421 -8.52 3.13 3.00
N GLY A 422 -9.84 3.22 2.90
CA GLY A 422 -10.47 3.84 1.74
C GLY A 422 -10.03 3.14 0.45
N ARG A 423 -10.13 3.81 -0.71
CA ARG A 423 -10.06 3.15 -2.04
C ARG A 423 -8.87 2.23 -2.23
N MET A 424 -7.74 2.53 -1.61
CA MET A 424 -6.56 1.67 -1.62
C MET A 424 -6.80 0.28 -1.01
N ARG A 425 -7.52 0.19 0.12
CA ARG A 425 -7.89 -1.09 0.75
C ARG A 425 -8.82 -1.89 -0.17
N GLU A 426 -9.91 -1.29 -0.62
CA GLU A 426 -10.87 -1.97 -1.51
C GLU A 426 -10.21 -2.46 -2.78
N ALA A 427 -9.44 -1.61 -3.47
CA ALA A 427 -8.76 -2.00 -4.70
C ALA A 427 -7.78 -3.16 -4.47
N THR A 428 -7.08 -3.16 -3.33
CA THR A 428 -6.19 -4.26 -2.95
C THR A 428 -6.97 -5.54 -2.68
N LEU A 429 -7.99 -5.49 -1.84
CA LEU A 429 -8.79 -6.66 -1.46
C LEU A 429 -9.54 -7.26 -2.66
N ARG A 430 -10.18 -6.44 -3.49
CA ARG A 430 -10.88 -6.91 -4.70
C ARG A 430 -9.93 -7.57 -5.68
N ARG A 431 -8.72 -7.01 -5.84
CA ARG A 431 -7.68 -7.62 -6.66
C ARG A 431 -7.26 -8.99 -6.12
N VAL A 432 -6.97 -9.08 -4.82
CA VAL A 432 -6.60 -10.33 -4.16
C VAL A 432 -7.70 -11.37 -4.33
N PHE A 433 -8.95 -11.01 -4.06
CA PHE A 433 -10.11 -11.89 -4.19
C PHE A 433 -10.27 -12.43 -5.60
N SER A 434 -10.27 -11.53 -6.59
CA SER A 434 -10.42 -11.89 -7.99
C SER A 434 -9.32 -12.88 -8.42
N LEU A 435 -8.06 -12.53 -8.21
CA LEU A 435 -6.92 -13.36 -8.64
C LEU A 435 -6.85 -14.70 -7.91
N SER A 436 -7.22 -14.74 -6.63
CA SER A 436 -7.20 -15.97 -5.83
C SER A 436 -8.36 -16.91 -6.18
N SER A 437 -9.49 -16.35 -6.61
CA SER A 437 -10.66 -17.14 -7.05
C SER A 437 -10.36 -17.97 -8.31
N GLU A 438 -9.43 -17.52 -9.16
CA GLU A 438 -8.94 -18.29 -10.32
C GLU A 438 -8.27 -19.61 -9.89
N ALA A 439 -7.71 -19.66 -8.69
CA ALA A 439 -7.15 -20.85 -8.06
C ALA A 439 -8.13 -21.55 -7.10
N GLY A 440 -9.41 -21.17 -7.11
CA GLY A 440 -10.46 -21.74 -6.25
C GLY A 440 -10.36 -21.33 -4.76
N THR A 441 -9.50 -20.38 -4.42
CA THR A 441 -9.31 -19.93 -3.03
C THR A 441 -10.40 -18.94 -2.63
N ARG A 442 -11.02 -19.17 -1.47
CA ARG A 442 -12.12 -18.38 -0.91
C ARG A 442 -11.67 -17.58 0.28
N PHE A 443 -12.38 -16.48 0.55
CA PHE A 443 -12.08 -15.55 1.63
C PHE A 443 -13.31 -15.31 2.48
N ALA A 444 -13.09 -15.09 3.76
CA ALA A 444 -14.03 -14.38 4.62
C ALA A 444 -13.45 -12.99 4.96
N MET A 445 -14.29 -12.12 5.51
CA MET A 445 -13.82 -10.85 6.08
C MET A 445 -13.65 -10.97 7.60
N SER A 446 -12.62 -10.30 8.14
CA SER A 446 -12.44 -10.04 9.56
C SER A 446 -12.09 -8.57 9.73
N GLY A 447 -13.06 -7.78 10.20
CA GLY A 447 -12.97 -6.33 10.19
C GLY A 447 -12.74 -5.81 8.77
N GLY A 448 -11.62 -5.14 8.56
CA GLY A 448 -11.21 -4.67 7.24
C GLY A 448 -10.17 -5.56 6.56
N HIS A 449 -9.88 -6.74 7.09
CA HIS A 449 -8.91 -7.69 6.52
C HIS A 449 -9.61 -8.89 5.89
N ALA A 450 -8.88 -9.57 5.03
CA ALA A 450 -9.36 -10.76 4.32
C ALA A 450 -8.73 -12.02 4.90
N VAL A 451 -9.54 -13.04 5.17
CA VAL A 451 -9.13 -14.29 5.85
C VAL A 451 -9.24 -15.47 4.92
N ILE A 452 -8.18 -16.27 4.82
CA ILE A 452 -8.12 -17.55 4.11
C ILE A 452 -8.00 -18.67 5.14
N ARG A 453 -8.65 -19.81 4.89
CA ARG A 453 -8.60 -20.99 5.77
C ARG A 453 -8.16 -22.24 5.01
N ALA A 454 -7.46 -23.12 5.70
CA ALA A 454 -6.95 -24.37 5.12
C ALA A 454 -8.06 -25.34 4.69
N ASP A 455 -9.20 -25.31 5.38
CA ASP A 455 -10.38 -26.12 5.08
C ASP A 455 -11.23 -25.57 3.91
N GLY A 456 -10.77 -24.48 3.29
CA GLY A 456 -11.48 -23.80 2.21
C GLY A 456 -12.76 -23.09 2.63
N GLN A 457 -13.06 -23.02 3.94
CA GLN A 457 -14.19 -22.24 4.43
C GLN A 457 -13.96 -20.75 4.21
N GLY A 458 -14.86 -20.16 3.46
CA GLY A 458 -14.90 -18.74 3.16
C GLY A 458 -16.24 -18.40 2.53
N ASP A 459 -16.53 -17.11 2.44
CA ASP A 459 -17.74 -16.63 1.80
C ASP A 459 -17.65 -16.93 0.30
N ASN A 460 -18.75 -17.41 -0.27
CA ASN A 460 -18.95 -17.22 -1.70
C ASN A 460 -19.06 -15.71 -1.86
N ILE A 461 -18.05 -15.06 -2.43
CA ILE A 461 -18.19 -13.67 -2.85
C ILE A 461 -19.41 -13.67 -3.79
N ARG A 462 -20.50 -13.06 -3.33
CA ARG A 462 -21.73 -12.93 -4.11
C ARG A 462 -21.68 -11.59 -4.81
N CYS A 463 -22.23 -11.59 -6.01
CA CYS A 463 -22.63 -10.40 -6.73
C CYS A 463 -23.46 -9.49 -5.80
N ASP A 464 -22.90 -8.33 -5.48
CA ASP A 464 -23.56 -7.26 -4.77
C ASP A 464 -24.01 -6.19 -5.77
N THR A 465 -25.32 -5.95 -5.78
CA THR A 465 -26.00 -5.01 -6.67
C THR A 465 -26.63 -3.85 -5.90
N GLY A 466 -26.58 -3.88 -4.56
CA GLY A 466 -27.24 -2.93 -3.68
C GLY A 466 -26.35 -1.78 -3.23
N HIS A 467 -25.04 -1.89 -3.42
CA HIS A 467 -24.07 -0.92 -2.94
C HIS A 467 -23.33 -0.23 -4.09
N GLU A 468 -23.34 1.10 -4.09
CA GLU A 468 -22.59 1.94 -5.05
C GLU A 468 -21.15 2.22 -4.59
N SER A 469 -20.74 1.72 -3.41
CA SER A 469 -19.52 2.20 -2.75
C SER A 469 -18.87 1.24 -1.76
N PHE A 470 -17.62 1.62 -1.44
CA PHE A 470 -16.61 1.19 -0.48
C PHE A 470 -17.01 0.48 0.86
N LYS A 471 -18.28 0.35 1.25
CA LYS A 471 -18.60 -0.09 2.62
C LYS A 471 -18.03 -1.47 2.96
N LEU A 472 -17.30 -1.55 4.08
CA LEU A 472 -16.75 -2.81 4.57
C LEU A 472 -17.84 -3.75 5.09
N ASP A 473 -18.90 -3.19 5.68
CA ASP A 473 -20.10 -3.93 6.04
C ASP A 473 -20.88 -4.25 4.76
N GLY A 474 -20.93 -5.53 4.39
CA GLY A 474 -21.47 -6.00 3.10
C GLY A 474 -20.45 -6.17 1.98
N PHE A 475 -19.14 -6.14 2.26
CA PHE A 475 -18.07 -6.27 1.26
C PHE A 475 -18.25 -7.50 0.34
N GLY A 476 -18.87 -7.28 -0.82
CA GLY A 476 -19.16 -8.27 -1.86
C GLY A 476 -18.62 -7.84 -3.22
N GLY A 477 -18.74 -8.70 -4.23
CA GLY A 477 -18.28 -8.37 -5.58
C GLY A 477 -19.21 -7.33 -6.23
N LEU A 478 -18.70 -6.15 -6.58
CA LEU A 478 -19.50 -5.14 -7.29
C LEU A 478 -19.93 -5.70 -8.65
N CYS A 479 -21.22 -5.69 -8.92
CA CYS A 479 -21.75 -6.17 -10.18
C CYS A 479 -22.97 -5.35 -10.61
N HIS A 480 -23.23 -5.38 -11.91
CA HIS A 480 -24.33 -4.65 -12.49
C HIS A 480 -25.61 -5.51 -12.54
N ALA A 481 -26.73 -4.97 -12.06
CA ALA A 481 -28.07 -5.54 -12.29
C ALA A 481 -29.13 -4.52 -12.72
N ALA A 482 -28.83 -3.22 -12.74
CA ALA A 482 -29.82 -2.16 -12.92
C ALA A 482 -29.60 -1.38 -14.22
N LYS A 483 -30.50 -1.48 -15.19
CA LYS A 483 -30.44 -0.80 -16.51
C LYS A 483 -29.88 0.64 -16.43
N GLY A 484 -28.80 0.93 -17.15
CA GLY A 484 -28.19 2.28 -17.27
C GLY A 484 -26.95 2.52 -16.40
N VAL A 485 -26.62 1.57 -15.52
CA VAL A 485 -25.37 1.53 -14.74
C VAL A 485 -24.29 0.74 -15.50
N ARG A 486 -23.01 1.04 -15.30
CA ARG A 486 -21.86 0.23 -15.72
C ARG A 486 -20.92 0.09 -14.54
N VAL A 487 -20.18 -1.01 -14.49
CA VAL A 487 -19.09 -1.18 -13.51
C VAL A 487 -17.74 -0.96 -14.19
N GLY A 488 -16.74 -0.61 -13.40
CA GLY A 488 -15.39 -0.40 -13.89
C GLY A 488 -14.33 -0.49 -12.80
N ARG A 489 -13.08 -0.44 -13.24
CA ARG A 489 -11.90 -0.47 -12.40
C ARG A 489 -11.29 0.92 -12.34
N ASP A 490 -11.14 1.46 -11.13
CA ASP A 490 -10.45 2.73 -10.93
C ASP A 490 -8.93 2.50 -10.98
N LEU A 491 -8.30 3.12 -11.98
CA LEU A 491 -6.87 3.07 -12.22
C LEU A 491 -6.11 4.13 -11.38
N LEU A 492 -6.82 5.07 -10.74
CA LEU A 492 -6.27 6.12 -9.87
C LEU A 492 -6.71 5.93 -8.41
N ARG A 493 -6.29 4.82 -7.81
CA ARG A 493 -6.69 4.39 -6.45
C ARG A 493 -6.36 5.37 -5.29
N ARG A 494 -5.61 6.45 -5.55
CA ARG A 494 -5.23 7.50 -4.57
C ARG A 494 -5.92 8.84 -4.81
N GLY A 495 -6.97 8.85 -5.63
CA GLY A 495 -7.72 10.06 -5.98
C GLY A 495 -8.85 10.42 -5.02
N ASP A 496 -9.19 9.55 -4.07
CA ASP A 496 -10.05 9.90 -2.93
C ASP A 496 -9.32 10.79 -1.92
N PHE A 497 -7.98 10.84 -1.97
CA PHE A 497 -7.13 11.55 -1.01
C PHE A 497 -7.31 11.10 0.45
N GLU A 498 -8.05 10.01 0.68
CA GLU A 498 -8.44 9.52 2.01
C GLU A 498 -7.41 8.59 2.62
N THR A 499 -6.66 7.88 1.78
CA THR A 499 -5.57 7.02 2.23
C THR A 499 -4.61 7.88 3.04
N ALA A 500 -4.69 7.74 4.36
CA ALA A 500 -4.17 8.73 5.29
C ALA A 500 -2.70 9.04 4.97
N ILE A 501 -2.41 10.30 4.65
CA ILE A 501 -1.04 10.80 4.71
C ILE A 501 -0.66 10.70 6.19
N PHE A 502 0.05 9.63 6.54
CA PHE A 502 0.40 9.36 7.92
C PHE A 502 1.32 10.47 8.43
N ARG A 503 0.81 11.30 9.34
CA ARG A 503 1.54 12.41 9.98
C ARG A 503 2.19 13.35 8.95
N ASP A 504 3.51 13.24 8.76
CA ASP A 504 4.36 14.13 8.00
C ASP A 504 4.69 13.61 6.59
N ALA A 505 4.02 12.54 6.14
CA ALA A 505 4.19 12.03 4.78
C ALA A 505 3.82 13.08 3.72
N VAL A 506 4.37 12.95 2.51
CA VAL A 506 4.02 13.80 1.38
C VAL A 506 3.46 12.95 0.26
N ASP A 507 2.30 13.34 -0.26
CA ASP A 507 1.74 12.64 -1.41
C ASP A 507 2.54 12.94 -2.68
N ARG A 508 3.33 11.95 -3.15
CA ARG A 508 4.11 12.03 -4.39
C ARG A 508 3.37 11.57 -5.64
N ALA A 509 2.11 11.14 -5.56
CA ALA A 509 1.36 10.74 -6.76
C ALA A 509 0.89 11.93 -7.57
N TRP A 510 0.76 13.12 -6.97
CA TRP A 510 0.13 14.28 -7.59
C TRP A 510 1.12 15.40 -7.91
N GLY A 511 0.86 16.11 -8.99
CA GLY A 511 1.61 17.29 -9.41
C GLY A 511 0.67 18.36 -9.95
N ALA A 512 1.09 19.62 -9.82
CA ALA A 512 0.32 20.76 -10.29
C ALA A 512 1.16 21.73 -11.11
N ARG A 513 0.46 22.58 -11.90
CA ARG A 513 1.07 23.69 -12.62
C ARG A 513 0.25 24.97 -12.41
N ASN A 514 0.96 26.09 -12.19
CA ASN A 514 0.41 27.40 -11.83
C ASN A 514 -0.42 27.36 -10.54
N ALA A 515 -0.24 26.33 -9.72
CA ALA A 515 -0.96 26.12 -8.49
C ALA A 515 -0.09 25.36 -7.50
N ALA A 516 -0.22 25.70 -6.23
CA ALA A 516 0.26 24.90 -5.11
C ALA A 516 -0.80 23.86 -4.73
N ILE A 517 -0.36 22.65 -4.38
CA ILE A 517 -1.22 21.58 -3.86
C ILE A 517 -1.23 21.68 -2.32
N GLY A 518 -2.42 21.56 -1.74
CA GLY A 518 -2.59 21.33 -0.31
C GLY A 518 -3.61 20.22 -0.06
N PHE A 519 -3.50 19.54 1.07
CA PHE A 519 -4.43 18.50 1.50
C PHE A 519 -5.02 18.87 2.85
N TYR A 520 -6.35 18.88 2.98
CA TYR A 520 -7.05 19.39 4.16
C TYR A 520 -8.00 18.34 4.71
N ASP A 521 -8.13 18.28 6.03
CA ASP A 521 -9.10 17.40 6.68
C ASP A 521 -10.53 17.94 6.49
N LYS A 522 -11.47 17.03 6.24
CA LYS A 522 -12.91 17.31 6.22
C LYS A 522 -13.44 17.43 7.66
N PRO A 523 -14.40 18.33 7.95
CA PRO A 523 -15.03 18.40 9.27
C PRO A 523 -15.63 17.07 9.75
N GLU A 524 -16.21 16.32 8.82
CA GLU A 524 -16.80 14.99 9.02
C GLU A 524 -15.78 13.84 9.06
N GLY A 525 -14.49 14.15 8.85
CA GLY A 525 -13.41 13.17 8.75
C GLY A 525 -13.08 12.76 7.31
N GLY A 526 -11.82 12.41 7.11
CA GLY A 526 -11.24 12.23 5.78
C GLY A 526 -10.55 13.47 5.25
N ARG A 527 -10.12 13.48 3.98
CA ARG A 527 -9.35 14.59 3.37
C ARG A 527 -9.80 14.92 1.96
N TYR A 528 -9.43 16.11 1.51
CA TYR A 528 -9.61 16.56 0.13
C TYR A 528 -8.39 17.38 -0.32
N LEU A 529 -8.24 17.53 -1.65
CA LEU A 529 -7.17 18.30 -2.26
C LEU A 529 -7.62 19.74 -2.55
N THR A 530 -6.70 20.70 -2.42
CA THR A 530 -6.89 22.07 -2.87
C THR A 530 -5.82 22.46 -3.86
N LEU A 531 -6.21 23.21 -4.89
CA LEU A 531 -5.28 23.94 -5.74
C LEU A 531 -5.41 25.43 -5.44
N THR A 532 -4.30 26.04 -5.02
CA THR A 532 -4.20 27.49 -4.78
C THR A 532 -3.37 28.11 -5.89
N ALA A 533 -3.93 29.10 -6.59
CA ALA A 533 -3.28 29.72 -7.74
C ALA A 533 -1.98 30.43 -7.32
N GLU A 534 -0.88 30.12 -8.02
CA GLU A 534 0.40 30.82 -7.82
C GLU A 534 0.41 32.19 -8.51
N ARG A 535 -0.43 32.33 -9.56
CA ARG A 535 -0.60 33.56 -10.32
C ARG A 535 -2.06 33.69 -10.74
N THR A 536 -2.68 34.80 -10.39
CA THR A 536 -4.07 35.12 -10.74
C THR A 536 -4.30 35.10 -12.26
N GLY A 537 -5.47 34.62 -12.67
CA GLY A 537 -5.92 34.62 -14.07
C GLY A 537 -5.26 33.56 -14.97
N ARG A 538 -4.37 32.70 -14.44
CA ARG A 538 -3.81 31.56 -15.17
C ARG A 538 -4.62 30.28 -14.93
N PRO A 539 -4.73 29.39 -15.93
CA PRO A 539 -5.26 28.05 -15.70
C PRO A 539 -4.40 27.30 -14.69
N MET A 540 -5.03 26.68 -13.71
CA MET A 540 -4.40 25.73 -12.80
C MET A 540 -4.51 24.33 -13.41
N TYR A 541 -3.50 23.49 -13.22
CA TYR A 541 -3.55 22.09 -13.67
C TYR A 541 -3.24 21.13 -12.54
N LEU A 542 -3.90 19.97 -12.54
CA LEU A 542 -3.61 18.83 -11.68
C LEU A 542 -3.42 17.58 -12.54
N TYR A 543 -2.45 16.75 -12.19
CA TYR A 543 -2.11 15.52 -12.91
C TYR A 543 -1.40 14.53 -12.00
N PRO A 544 -1.50 13.21 -12.26
CA PRO A 544 -0.65 12.24 -11.60
C PRO A 544 0.78 12.32 -12.15
N GLN A 545 1.76 12.03 -11.29
CA GLN A 545 3.19 12.08 -11.63
C GLN A 545 3.62 10.92 -12.54
N SER A 546 2.90 9.80 -12.49
CA SER A 546 3.15 8.61 -13.30
C SER A 546 2.11 8.41 -14.39
N TYR A 547 2.51 7.67 -15.42
CA TYR A 547 1.57 7.16 -16.42
C TYR A 547 0.91 5.90 -15.86
N VAL A 548 -0.34 5.68 -16.23
CA VAL A 548 -1.04 4.41 -16.03
C VAL A 548 -0.51 3.42 -17.06
N ARG A 549 -0.12 2.22 -16.60
CA ARG A 549 0.55 1.20 -17.43
C ARG A 549 -0.32 -0.01 -17.72
N ASP A 550 -1.35 -0.23 -16.92
CA ASP A 550 -2.26 -1.37 -17.01
C ASP A 550 -3.60 -0.99 -17.68
N ALA A 551 -3.53 -0.13 -18.70
CA ALA A 551 -4.71 0.33 -19.45
C ALA A 551 -5.01 -0.63 -20.62
N SER A 552 -6.28 -1.03 -20.77
CA SER A 552 -6.73 -1.93 -21.83
C SER A 552 -7.66 -1.26 -22.86
N GLN A 553 -8.00 -1.98 -23.93
CA GLN A 553 -9.02 -1.50 -24.87
C GLN A 553 -10.41 -1.50 -24.22
N ALA A 554 -10.82 -0.33 -23.73
CA ALA A 554 -12.08 -0.11 -23.04
C ALA A 554 -12.62 1.30 -23.26
N ASP A 555 -13.87 1.52 -22.86
CA ASP A 555 -14.36 2.86 -22.61
C ASP A 555 -13.85 3.33 -21.25
N TYR A 556 -13.60 4.63 -21.14
CA TYR A 556 -13.12 5.23 -19.91
C TYR A 556 -14.03 6.37 -19.46
N VAL A 557 -14.00 6.66 -18.17
CA VAL A 557 -14.59 7.87 -17.59
C VAL A 557 -13.56 8.52 -16.68
N ILE A 558 -13.37 9.83 -16.83
CA ILE A 558 -12.68 10.63 -15.81
C ILE A 558 -13.75 11.28 -14.94
N GLU A 559 -13.66 11.11 -13.63
CA GLU A 559 -14.56 11.72 -12.66
C GLU A 559 -13.77 12.54 -11.65
N VAL A 560 -14.34 13.65 -11.19
CA VAL A 560 -13.79 14.46 -10.11
C VAL A 560 -14.92 15.20 -9.40
N MET A 561 -14.88 15.25 -8.08
CA MET A 561 -15.73 16.12 -7.27
C MET A 561 -15.08 17.49 -7.17
N VAL A 562 -15.85 18.54 -7.47
CA VAL A 562 -15.35 19.91 -7.52
C VAL A 562 -16.23 20.79 -6.63
N ARG A 563 -15.61 21.55 -5.73
CA ARG A 563 -16.29 22.61 -4.97
C ARG A 563 -15.77 23.97 -5.42
N ALA A 564 -16.61 24.70 -6.13
CA ALA A 564 -16.29 25.95 -6.83
C ALA A 564 -17.33 27.06 -6.52
N PRO A 565 -17.11 27.90 -5.50
CA PRO A 565 -18.07 28.94 -5.12
C PRO A 565 -18.42 29.91 -6.26
N ASP A 566 -17.44 30.26 -7.10
CA ASP A 566 -17.60 31.20 -8.22
C ASP A 566 -17.84 30.51 -9.58
N GLY A 567 -17.94 29.18 -9.59
CA GLY A 567 -18.00 28.38 -10.80
C GLY A 567 -16.67 28.34 -11.57
N VAL A 568 -16.45 27.25 -12.30
CA VAL A 568 -15.22 27.03 -13.07
C VAL A 568 -15.50 26.25 -14.34
N ARG A 569 -14.57 26.33 -15.28
CA ARG A 569 -14.47 25.43 -16.44
C ARG A 569 -13.40 24.39 -16.14
N VAL A 570 -13.75 23.11 -16.31
CA VAL A 570 -12.84 21.97 -16.15
C VAL A 570 -12.58 21.35 -17.51
N ASP A 571 -11.34 21.48 -17.98
CA ASP A 571 -10.85 20.85 -19.20
C ASP A 571 -10.23 19.49 -18.84
N PHE A 572 -10.75 18.40 -19.38
CA PHE A 572 -10.19 17.06 -19.19
C PHE A 572 -9.18 16.76 -20.29
N LEU A 573 -8.01 16.31 -19.90
CA LEU A 573 -6.88 16.10 -20.78
C LEU A 573 -6.37 14.66 -20.67
N ALA A 574 -5.94 14.07 -21.79
CA ALA A 574 -5.15 12.84 -21.80
C ALA A 574 -3.76 13.13 -22.35
N LYS A 575 -2.74 12.72 -21.63
CA LYS A 575 -1.36 12.82 -22.09
C LYS A 575 -0.75 11.44 -22.28
N ASP A 576 -0.43 11.14 -23.52
CA ASP A 576 0.24 9.92 -23.92
C ASP A 576 1.69 9.91 -23.46
N ARG A 577 2.15 8.72 -23.10
CA ARG A 577 3.54 8.47 -22.82
C ARG A 577 4.32 8.65 -24.11
N PRO A 578 5.27 9.59 -24.15
CA PRO A 578 5.99 9.86 -25.37
C PRO A 578 6.91 8.68 -25.71
N PRO A 579 7.18 8.41 -27.00
CA PRO A 579 8.04 7.31 -27.41
C PRO A 579 9.41 7.36 -26.74
N ARG A 580 9.99 6.20 -26.45
CA ARG A 580 11.28 6.11 -25.77
C ARG A 580 12.35 6.87 -26.57
N GLY A 581 13.14 7.71 -25.89
CA GLY A 581 14.19 8.53 -26.52
C GLY A 581 13.75 9.91 -27.00
N THR A 582 12.45 10.23 -26.93
CA THR A 582 11.95 11.58 -27.24
C THR A 582 12.09 12.53 -26.05
N ARG A 583 12.13 13.85 -26.34
CA ARG A 583 12.23 14.88 -25.30
C ARG A 583 10.97 14.91 -24.44
N ALA A 584 11.14 14.86 -23.12
CA ALA A 584 10.04 14.98 -22.18
C ALA A 584 9.29 16.32 -22.37
N THR A 585 7.98 16.24 -22.56
CA THR A 585 7.06 17.39 -22.56
C THR A 585 6.48 17.62 -21.16
N ALA A 586 5.92 18.79 -20.91
CA ALA A 586 5.32 19.12 -19.61
C ALA A 586 4.23 18.12 -19.20
N ARG A 587 4.24 17.66 -17.93
CA ARG A 587 3.37 16.57 -17.43
C ARG A 587 1.87 16.86 -17.56
N TRP A 588 1.46 18.14 -17.47
CA TRP A 588 0.07 18.60 -17.60
C TRP A 588 -0.42 18.80 -19.04
N ARG A 589 0.48 18.78 -20.04
CA ARG A 589 0.12 19.11 -21.42
C ARG A 589 -0.26 17.83 -22.17
N GLY A 590 -1.56 17.65 -22.38
CA GLY A 590 -2.15 16.56 -23.15
C GLY A 590 -3.23 17.06 -24.11
N ASP A 591 -3.82 16.14 -24.86
CA ASP A 591 -4.93 16.40 -25.77
C ASP A 591 -6.21 16.65 -24.99
N ASN A 592 -7.02 17.62 -25.44
CA ASN A 592 -8.27 17.94 -24.78
C ASN A 592 -9.34 16.92 -25.17
N LEU A 593 -9.78 16.12 -24.19
CA LEU A 593 -10.84 15.14 -24.34
C LEU A 593 -12.23 15.80 -24.35
N GLY A 594 -12.35 16.93 -23.66
CA GLY A 594 -13.63 17.62 -23.48
C GLY A 594 -13.58 18.59 -22.30
N THR A 595 -14.58 19.46 -22.26
CA THR A 595 -14.67 20.52 -21.28
C THR A 595 -16.05 20.52 -20.64
N VAL A 596 -16.09 20.58 -19.31
CA VAL A 596 -17.33 20.64 -18.53
C VAL A 596 -17.39 21.95 -17.74
N MET A 597 -18.55 22.57 -17.73
CA MET A 597 -18.82 23.80 -16.99
C MET A 597 -19.41 23.44 -15.62
N VAL A 598 -18.75 23.89 -14.55
CA VAL A 598 -19.20 23.74 -13.17
C VAL A 598 -19.81 25.07 -12.74
N MET A 599 -21.11 25.05 -12.47
CA MET A 599 -21.83 26.26 -12.09
C MET A 599 -21.48 26.68 -10.65
N PRO A 600 -21.59 27.97 -10.30
CA PRO A 600 -21.35 28.44 -8.93
C PRO A 600 -22.19 27.70 -7.90
N ALA A 601 -21.54 27.04 -6.93
CA ALA A 601 -22.22 26.39 -5.80
C ALA A 601 -21.32 26.30 -4.56
N GLN A 602 -21.93 26.34 -3.38
CA GLN A 602 -21.23 26.14 -2.11
C GLN A 602 -20.89 24.66 -1.85
N GLY A 603 -21.65 23.74 -2.43
CA GLY A 603 -21.47 22.30 -2.26
C GLY A 603 -20.55 21.66 -3.29
N TRP A 604 -20.22 20.39 -3.05
CA TRP A 604 -19.50 19.55 -4.00
C TRP A 604 -20.37 19.20 -5.20
N GLN A 605 -19.80 19.23 -6.40
CA GLN A 605 -20.44 18.84 -7.65
C GLN A 605 -19.61 17.77 -8.34
N LYS A 606 -20.25 16.65 -8.73
CA LYS A 606 -19.60 15.61 -9.51
C LYS A 606 -19.48 16.04 -10.97
N VAL A 607 -18.28 15.93 -11.52
CA VAL A 607 -17.98 16.19 -12.93
C VAL A 607 -17.46 14.90 -13.55
N SER A 608 -18.08 14.45 -14.63
CA SER A 608 -17.71 13.21 -15.32
C SER A 608 -17.56 13.45 -16.82
N LEU A 609 -16.56 12.84 -17.44
CA LEU A 609 -16.40 12.85 -18.90
C LEU A 609 -16.09 11.43 -19.41
N PRO A 610 -17.02 10.78 -20.13
CA PRO A 610 -16.73 9.55 -20.84
C PRO A 610 -15.87 9.81 -22.09
N PHE A 611 -14.95 8.90 -22.39
CA PHE A 611 -14.11 8.96 -23.58
C PHE A 611 -13.63 7.56 -23.97
N SER A 612 -13.14 7.41 -25.20
CA SER A 612 -12.49 6.20 -25.69
C SER A 612 -11.08 6.53 -26.16
N ARG A 613 -10.22 5.51 -26.27
CA ARG A 613 -8.82 5.65 -26.66
C ARG A 613 -8.56 4.85 -27.93
N GLU A 614 -7.70 5.39 -28.78
CA GLU A 614 -7.25 4.66 -29.98
C GLU A 614 -6.36 3.48 -29.58
N VAL A 615 -6.51 2.40 -30.35
CA VAL A 615 -5.72 1.18 -30.21
C VAL A 615 -4.59 1.22 -31.22
N ASN A 616 -3.38 0.94 -30.77
CA ASN A 616 -2.21 0.83 -31.62
C ASN A 616 -2.37 -0.34 -32.61
N GLU A 617 -1.58 -0.36 -33.69
CA GLU A 617 -1.64 -1.43 -34.71
C GLU A 617 -1.39 -2.83 -34.13
N ASP A 618 -0.66 -2.93 -33.01
CA ASP A 618 -0.36 -4.17 -32.29
C ASP A 618 -1.44 -4.60 -31.28
N GLY A 619 -2.57 -3.88 -31.22
CA GLY A 619 -3.67 -4.15 -30.31
C GLY A 619 -3.49 -3.59 -28.90
N THR A 620 -2.39 -2.88 -28.61
CA THR A 620 -2.14 -2.27 -27.30
C THR A 620 -2.72 -0.85 -27.22
N ILE A 621 -2.92 -0.34 -26.00
CA ILE A 621 -3.15 1.09 -25.79
C ILE A 621 -1.84 1.74 -25.33
N THR A 622 -1.55 2.91 -25.87
CA THR A 622 -0.43 3.73 -25.40
C THR A 622 -0.69 4.20 -23.96
N ASP A 623 0.21 3.83 -23.03
CA ASP A 623 0.28 4.34 -21.67
C ASP A 623 -0.05 5.84 -21.64
N PHE A 624 -0.93 6.27 -20.74
CA PHE A 624 -1.31 7.68 -20.66
C PHE A 624 -1.50 8.11 -19.22
N ARG A 625 -1.63 9.42 -19.02
CA ARG A 625 -2.05 10.01 -17.76
C ARG A 625 -3.22 10.96 -18.00
N PRO A 626 -4.27 10.94 -17.17
CA PRO A 626 -5.28 11.97 -17.19
C PRO A 626 -4.74 13.24 -16.54
N ALA A 627 -5.23 14.40 -16.96
CA ALA A 627 -4.99 15.66 -16.28
C ALA A 627 -6.25 16.52 -16.36
N ILE A 628 -6.40 17.46 -15.43
CA ILE A 628 -7.46 18.47 -15.53
C ILE A 628 -6.85 19.87 -15.56
N GLY A 629 -7.40 20.72 -16.41
CA GLY A 629 -7.15 22.15 -16.46
C GLY A 629 -8.34 22.91 -15.90
N ILE A 630 -8.15 23.68 -14.84
CA ILE A 630 -9.20 24.46 -14.19
C ILE A 630 -9.03 25.93 -14.55
N ARG A 631 -10.10 26.49 -15.10
CA ARG A 631 -10.15 27.84 -15.63
C ARG A 631 -11.34 28.58 -15.04
N GLN A 632 -11.14 29.87 -14.84
CA GLN A 632 -12.21 30.77 -14.47
C GLN A 632 -13.25 30.89 -15.60
N LEU A 633 -14.51 31.05 -15.23
CA LEU A 633 -15.58 31.34 -16.19
C LEU A 633 -15.38 32.74 -16.81
N GLN A 634 -15.78 32.92 -18.07
CA GLN A 634 -15.74 34.26 -18.66
C GLN A 634 -16.75 35.18 -17.96
N GLY A 635 -16.35 36.41 -17.65
CA GLY A 635 -17.22 37.42 -17.05
C GLY A 635 -17.28 37.42 -15.51
N THR A 636 -16.63 36.49 -14.82
CA THR A 636 -16.51 36.52 -13.34
C THR A 636 -15.51 37.59 -12.89
N ALA A 637 -15.89 38.39 -11.90
CA ALA A 637 -15.09 39.53 -11.42
C ALA A 637 -13.93 39.12 -10.48
N VAL A 638 -14.08 38.02 -9.74
CA VAL A 638 -13.10 37.56 -8.74
C VAL A 638 -12.14 36.57 -9.38
N PRO A 639 -10.83 36.85 -9.49
CA PRO A 639 -9.87 35.92 -10.07
C PRO A 639 -9.88 34.57 -9.37
N LEU A 640 -9.82 33.48 -10.13
CA LEU A 640 -9.71 32.12 -9.57
C LEU A 640 -8.46 32.01 -8.69
N ALA A 641 -8.66 31.98 -7.38
CA ALA A 641 -7.60 31.95 -6.38
C ALA A 641 -7.42 30.56 -5.75
N LYS A 642 -8.52 29.84 -5.54
CA LYS A 642 -8.52 28.51 -4.91
C LYS A 642 -9.65 27.67 -5.48
N ILE A 643 -9.41 26.36 -5.62
CA ILE A 643 -10.43 25.36 -5.91
C ILE A 643 -10.19 24.12 -5.05
N GLU A 644 -11.26 23.41 -4.72
CA GLU A 644 -11.22 22.22 -3.90
C GLU A 644 -11.72 21.04 -4.72
N LEU A 645 -10.97 19.94 -4.64
CA LEU A 645 -11.08 18.76 -5.48
C LEU A 645 -11.07 17.51 -4.60
N ASP A 646 -11.86 16.54 -5.02
CA ASP A 646 -11.97 15.27 -4.32
C ASP A 646 -12.34 14.15 -5.31
N ASP A 647 -12.17 12.90 -4.90
CA ASP A 647 -12.59 11.72 -5.67
C ASP A 647 -12.17 11.72 -7.15
N PHE A 648 -10.94 12.10 -7.46
CA PHE A 648 -10.42 12.05 -8.82
C PHE A 648 -10.22 10.59 -9.27
N ALA A 649 -11.10 10.10 -10.15
CA ALA A 649 -11.04 8.73 -10.66
C ALA A 649 -10.73 8.69 -12.16
N LEU A 650 -9.99 7.65 -12.58
CA LEU A 650 -9.93 7.23 -13.99
C LEU A 650 -10.46 5.81 -14.05
N VAL A 651 -11.68 5.69 -14.53
CA VAL A 651 -12.43 4.43 -14.49
C VAL A 651 -12.35 3.78 -15.85
N GLU A 652 -11.73 2.60 -15.91
CA GLU A 652 -11.81 1.69 -17.04
C GLU A 652 -13.13 0.91 -16.95
N LEU A 653 -14.06 1.17 -17.86
CA LEU A 653 -15.39 0.57 -17.83
C LEU A 653 -15.40 -0.81 -18.47
N GLN A 654 -16.13 -1.73 -17.86
CA GLN A 654 -16.42 -3.02 -18.47
C GLN A 654 -17.21 -2.82 -19.78
N PRO A 655 -16.94 -3.62 -20.83
CA PRO A 655 -17.82 -3.72 -21.99
C PRO A 655 -19.28 -4.02 -21.56
N SER A 656 -20.27 -3.58 -22.33
CA SER A 656 -21.70 -3.64 -22.00
C SER A 656 -22.32 -5.05 -21.86
N SER A 657 -21.51 -6.10 -21.79
CA SER A 657 -21.95 -7.48 -21.55
C SER A 657 -22.33 -7.69 -20.08
N ASP A 658 -23.38 -8.46 -19.84
CA ASP A 658 -23.83 -8.90 -18.51
C ASP A 658 -22.65 -9.45 -17.69
N PRO A 659 -22.31 -8.90 -16.51
CA PRO A 659 -21.23 -9.42 -15.68
C PRO A 659 -21.45 -10.88 -15.23
N GLN A 660 -22.67 -11.42 -15.32
CA GLN A 660 -22.94 -12.84 -15.10
C GLN A 660 -22.50 -13.74 -16.27
N SER A 661 -22.24 -13.16 -17.45
CA SER A 661 -21.83 -13.88 -18.67
C SER A 661 -20.30 -13.95 -18.87
N ALA A 662 -19.52 -13.19 -18.10
CA ALA A 662 -18.07 -13.25 -18.16
C ALA A 662 -17.57 -14.56 -17.54
N SER A 663 -16.87 -15.37 -18.36
CA SER A 663 -16.25 -16.62 -17.94
C SER A 663 -15.17 -16.34 -16.89
N LEU A 664 -15.49 -16.60 -15.61
CA LEU A 664 -14.71 -16.25 -14.41
C LEU A 664 -14.47 -14.74 -14.32
N PRO A 665 -15.35 -13.98 -13.66
CA PRO A 665 -15.38 -12.57 -13.93
C PRO A 665 -14.25 -11.89 -13.14
N ASP A 666 -13.50 -11.01 -13.82
CA ASP A 666 -12.44 -10.23 -13.22
C ASP A 666 -13.09 -9.21 -12.24
N TRP A 667 -13.45 -9.66 -11.02
CA TRP A 667 -14.17 -8.90 -9.98
C TRP A 667 -13.36 -7.80 -9.33
N ARG A 668 -12.37 -7.26 -10.05
CA ARG A 668 -11.55 -6.12 -9.63
C ARG A 668 -12.28 -4.79 -9.78
N TRP A 669 -13.60 -4.81 -10.01
CA TRP A 669 -14.43 -3.63 -10.15
C TRP A 669 -14.48 -2.86 -8.84
N THR A 670 -14.03 -1.61 -8.87
CA THR A 670 -13.99 -0.71 -7.70
C THR A 670 -14.90 0.49 -7.90
N HIS A 671 -15.63 0.56 -9.01
CA HIS A 671 -16.38 1.75 -9.38
C HIS A 671 -17.70 1.43 -10.07
N VAL A 672 -18.71 2.24 -9.78
CA VAL A 672 -20.03 2.20 -10.39
C VAL A 672 -20.26 3.52 -11.12
N TYR A 673 -20.65 3.44 -12.39
CA TYR A 673 -20.90 4.59 -13.26
C TYR A 673 -22.35 4.57 -13.77
N SER A 674 -23.11 5.60 -13.42
CA SER A 674 -24.47 5.82 -13.92
C SER A 674 -24.44 6.85 -15.04
N GLN A 675 -24.93 6.50 -16.24
CA GLN A 675 -24.92 7.42 -17.37
C GLN A 675 -25.79 8.67 -17.11
N PRO A 676 -25.29 9.90 -17.36
CA PRO A 676 -26.07 11.12 -17.22
C PRO A 676 -27.33 11.10 -18.11
N GLY A 677 -28.49 11.48 -17.55
CA GLY A 677 -29.77 11.53 -18.27
C GLY A 677 -30.65 10.28 -18.13
N LEU A 678 -30.16 9.23 -17.46
CA LEU A 678 -30.94 8.08 -17.03
C LEU A 678 -31.06 8.11 -15.50
N THR A 679 -31.78 9.09 -14.96
CA THR A 679 -32.12 9.09 -13.52
C THR A 679 -33.19 8.05 -13.23
N ARG A 680 -33.04 7.36 -12.10
CA ARG A 680 -34.17 6.91 -11.29
C ARG A 680 -34.44 7.94 -10.21
#